data_AF-A0A225AVC4-F1
#
_entry.id   AF-A0A225AVC4-F1
#
_cell.length_a   1.000
_cell.length_b   1.000
_cell.length_c   1.000
_cell.angle_alpha   90.00
_cell.angle_beta   90.00
_cell.angle_gamma   90.00
#
_symmetry.space_group_name_H-M   'P 1'
#
loop_
_entity.id
_entity.type
_entity.pdbx_description
1 polymer ?
#
loop_
_entity_poly.entity_id
_entity_poly.type
_entity_poly.pdbx_seq_one_letter_code
_entity_poly.pdbx_strand_id
1 'polypeptide(L)'
;MGGPSKTADVEDFLSRLFADGDLIPLGPLQKYIGPLLARRRTPKIQKQYSDIGGGSPIRQWSEHQCEEMCKILDEISPETAPHKPYVAFRYAAPLTEEMYSRLLDDGFGRGNGGRAVAFTQYPQYSCSTTGSSLNELWKWRNRLEGPRSGEDPAGAIQWSVIDRWPTHSGLVEAFAKNIEDQLATYPEDKRSSVLLLFSAHSLPMSVVNRGDPYTAEVAMTVHAVMQRLGFSNPYRLCWQSQVGPSAWQGAQTSHTVENYVKKGFTDMILVPIAFTSDHIETLYELDIEVIGEAGQSGIKRAESLNGSPTFIRALADIARTHLQSGEPCSRQMTLRCQACTSERCLEQKKFFAGDAMKSLTHFADGAVSMSGIGGDETLTVDAEQDAQVLRARVSPQHPILNDVDDQLVPELAPLLGPESVDREDDFIDRINKPWLGCPEFDAKPPWRRPSVWWIIPPTVLFTLAFGGIAVPKVNLALAVVCRDYFADQKAKDPAFTYAPVIFGDDNDQCRIPAVQSIASRTLLYVNLISGFLSALVSPRLGELSDRHGRMPLLAICIFGTLLSEFFTTFLAAYPDSASVNWFFVAAFIDGLCGSFTLGLSLVHSYAADCTSPERRNVVFGLIHATLFSGIALGPFLFGLIAKYSGGLVAVFLAVLALHGVYFLMLVLFIPESLSKDRQAVAKTKHIAKQKRSNSTSRQNIWRELHPANIFKPLVILFPKPNNSGLSSPEQRSLFRKLRKNLLLIAAIDTLMFGVAMGTLQIIILYAEYIFGWGNYESSVFLSVANCGRVFTLLVVLPAITRLFRGPQQRTQPNSGSDWLDILCIRLAILFDLLGYIGYSLSGSGGVFILSAVVASFGGMGSPTLQSSLTKHVPPSQTGRLLGATGLLHALARVVSPVIFNLIYSATVGKFPQAVFVCLASGFALAGILSWFISPKGCYI
;
A
#
# COMPACT_ATOMS: atom_id res chain seq x y z
N MET A 1 -31.47 1.18 11.20
CA MET A 1 -30.27 1.17 12.08
C MET A 1 -30.62 1.45 13.53
N GLY A 2 -31.43 2.49 13.79
CA GLY A 2 -31.70 2.99 15.13
C GLY A 2 -30.63 3.98 15.59
N GLY A 3 -30.86 4.58 16.74
CA GLY A 3 -29.96 5.52 17.38
C GLY A 3 -30.13 5.46 18.89
N PRO A 4 -29.10 5.80 19.68
CA PRO A 4 -29.17 5.77 21.14
C PRO A 4 -30.22 6.77 21.62
N SER A 5 -31.26 6.29 22.31
CA SER A 5 -32.34 7.13 22.83
C SER A 5 -31.86 8.07 23.94
N LYS A 6 -30.78 7.69 24.65
CA LYS A 6 -30.10 8.51 25.65
C LYS A 6 -28.59 8.49 25.39
N THR A 7 -27.88 9.54 25.81
CA THR A 7 -26.41 9.60 25.77
C THR A 7 -25.71 8.43 26.46
N ALA A 8 -26.32 7.85 27.50
CA ALA A 8 -25.81 6.65 28.17
C ALA A 8 -25.75 5.42 27.25
N ASP A 9 -26.60 5.34 26.22
CA ASP A 9 -26.71 4.17 25.35
C ASP A 9 -25.70 4.20 24.18
N VAL A 10 -24.86 5.24 24.09
CA VAL A 10 -23.95 5.47 22.96
C VAL A 10 -22.87 4.38 22.86
N GLU A 11 -22.27 3.93 23.97
CA GLU A 11 -21.23 2.89 23.92
C GLU A 11 -21.79 1.58 23.36
N ASP A 12 -22.96 1.18 23.85
CA ASP A 12 -23.67 -0.02 23.42
C ASP A 12 -24.05 0.05 21.94
N PHE A 13 -24.59 1.19 21.49
CA PHE A 13 -24.88 1.45 20.09
C PHE A 13 -23.63 1.31 19.21
N LEU A 14 -22.53 1.99 19.56
CA LEU A 14 -21.28 1.93 18.81
C LEU A 14 -20.65 0.54 18.83
N SER A 15 -20.74 -0.17 19.96
CA SER A 15 -20.21 -1.52 20.12
C SER A 15 -20.88 -2.49 19.15
N ARG A 16 -22.22 -2.45 19.05
CA ARG A 16 -22.97 -3.26 18.07
C ARG A 16 -22.67 -2.85 16.63
N LEU A 17 -22.56 -1.54 16.36
CA LEU A 17 -22.25 -1.01 15.04
C LEU A 17 -20.85 -1.45 14.55
N PHE A 18 -19.82 -1.40 15.40
CA PHE A 18 -18.48 -1.89 15.04
C PHE A 18 -18.34 -3.41 15.05
N ALA A 19 -19.25 -4.13 15.72
CA ALA A 19 -19.32 -5.58 15.67
C ALA A 19 -19.97 -6.11 14.38
N ASP A 20 -20.67 -5.26 13.63
CA ASP A 20 -21.32 -5.66 12.38
C ASP A 20 -20.33 -5.71 11.21
N GLY A 21 -20.01 -6.92 10.76
CA GLY A 21 -19.17 -7.18 9.60
C GLY A 21 -19.84 -6.89 8.26
N ASP A 22 -21.18 -6.78 8.23
CA ASP A 22 -21.93 -6.43 7.01
C ASP A 22 -21.85 -4.92 6.72
N LEU A 23 -21.67 -4.09 7.76
CA LEU A 23 -21.48 -2.64 7.66
C LEU A 23 -20.00 -2.24 7.69
N ILE A 24 -19.23 -2.69 8.69
CA ILE A 24 -17.81 -2.33 8.89
C ILE A 24 -16.96 -3.60 8.99
N PRO A 25 -16.43 -4.15 7.89
CA PRO A 25 -15.63 -5.37 7.93
C PRO A 25 -14.21 -5.07 8.49
N LEU A 26 -14.00 -5.27 9.80
CA LEU A 26 -12.71 -5.07 10.48
C LEU A 26 -11.82 -6.32 10.46
N GLY A 27 -12.25 -7.40 9.79
CA GLY A 27 -11.50 -8.64 9.64
C GLY A 27 -11.60 -9.59 10.84
N PRO A 28 -10.70 -10.60 10.94
CA PRO A 28 -10.83 -11.70 11.89
C PRO A 28 -10.87 -11.30 13.37
N LEU A 29 -10.29 -10.14 13.71
CA LEU A 29 -10.20 -9.63 15.08
C LEU A 29 -11.33 -8.64 15.43
N GLN A 30 -12.37 -8.52 14.60
CA GLN A 30 -13.46 -7.57 14.78
C GLN A 30 -14.15 -7.68 16.15
N LYS A 31 -14.25 -8.89 16.71
CA LYS A 31 -14.80 -9.13 18.07
C LYS A 31 -14.03 -8.42 19.19
N TYR A 32 -12.74 -8.17 19.00
CA TYR A 32 -11.87 -7.49 19.98
C TYR A 32 -11.69 -6.01 19.64
N ILE A 33 -11.52 -5.69 18.35
CA ILE A 33 -11.30 -4.31 17.89
C ILE A 33 -12.57 -3.46 18.02
N GLY A 34 -13.74 -4.05 17.75
CA GLY A 34 -15.02 -3.33 17.78
C GLY A 34 -15.31 -2.66 19.13
N PRO A 35 -15.30 -3.39 20.26
CA PRO A 35 -15.49 -2.81 21.59
C PRO A 35 -14.43 -1.75 21.96
N LEU A 36 -13.18 -1.94 21.55
CA LEU A 36 -12.12 -0.96 21.80
C LEU A 36 -12.36 0.36 21.05
N LEU A 37 -12.75 0.28 19.78
CA LEU A 37 -13.10 1.45 18.96
C LEU A 37 -14.34 2.16 19.49
N ALA A 38 -15.35 1.40 19.91
CA ALA A 38 -16.56 1.92 20.54
C ALA A 38 -16.22 2.74 21.79
N ARG A 39 -15.47 2.17 22.74
CA ARG A 39 -15.02 2.89 23.96
C ARG A 39 -14.24 4.17 23.63
N ARG A 40 -13.31 4.10 22.68
CA ARG A 40 -12.50 5.25 22.29
C ARG A 40 -13.33 6.37 21.65
N ARG A 41 -14.38 6.04 20.90
CA ARG A 41 -15.23 7.03 20.20
C ARG A 41 -16.41 7.53 21.04
N THR A 42 -16.84 6.76 22.03
CA THR A 42 -18.02 7.06 22.86
C THR A 42 -18.02 8.49 23.40
N PRO A 43 -16.94 9.05 24.00
CA PRO A 43 -17.00 10.40 24.56
C PRO A 43 -17.30 11.48 23.52
N LYS A 44 -16.75 11.34 22.31
CA LYS A 44 -17.01 12.28 21.21
C LYS A 44 -18.47 12.21 20.78
N ILE A 45 -18.98 11.00 20.55
CA ILE A 45 -20.35 10.80 20.05
C ILE A 45 -21.40 11.16 21.11
N GLN A 46 -21.11 10.90 22.40
CA GLN A 46 -21.96 11.37 23.51
C GLN A 46 -22.10 12.88 23.52
N LYS A 47 -21.02 13.62 23.29
CA LYS A 47 -21.08 15.08 23.19
C LYS A 47 -21.99 15.51 22.04
N GLN A 48 -21.86 14.90 20.86
CA GLN A 48 -22.71 15.23 19.71
C GLN A 48 -24.20 14.96 19.99
N TYR A 49 -24.53 13.85 20.66
CA TYR A 49 -25.90 13.58 21.09
C TYR A 49 -26.39 14.56 22.17
N SER A 50 -25.53 14.99 23.08
CA SER A 50 -25.87 16.04 24.07
C SER A 50 -26.19 17.37 23.39
N ASP A 51 -25.42 17.74 22.36
CA ASP A 51 -25.57 19.00 21.63
C ASP A 51 -26.91 19.07 20.86
N ILE A 52 -27.57 17.94 20.58
CA ILE A 52 -28.88 17.85 19.92
C ILE A 52 -30.05 17.49 20.86
N GLY A 53 -29.87 17.60 22.18
CA GLY A 53 -30.93 17.36 23.16
C GLY A 53 -30.84 16.07 23.96
N GLY A 54 -29.70 15.36 23.91
CA GLY A 54 -29.38 14.24 24.82
C GLY A 54 -29.71 12.84 24.30
N GLY A 55 -30.07 12.69 23.02
CA GLY A 55 -30.38 11.39 22.41
C GLY A 55 -30.90 11.51 20.97
N SER A 56 -31.07 10.37 20.31
CA SER A 56 -31.64 10.29 18.97
C SER A 56 -33.18 10.23 19.02
N PRO A 57 -33.91 11.09 18.28
CA PRO A 57 -35.37 11.06 18.23
C PRO A 57 -35.93 9.95 17.32
N ILE A 58 -35.05 9.19 16.64
CA ILE A 58 -35.44 8.17 15.65
C ILE A 58 -36.42 7.12 16.21
N ARG A 59 -36.27 6.74 17.49
CA ARG A 59 -37.15 5.77 18.13
C ARG A 59 -38.58 6.31 18.24
N GLN A 60 -38.72 7.51 18.78
CA GLN A 60 -40.02 8.17 18.94
C GLN A 60 -40.72 8.31 17.59
N TRP A 61 -40.02 8.78 16.56
CA TRP A 61 -40.60 8.92 15.22
C TRP A 61 -40.97 7.58 14.59
N SER A 62 -40.12 6.56 14.71
CA SER A 62 -40.40 5.24 14.13
C SER A 62 -41.60 4.56 14.80
N GLU A 63 -41.72 4.65 16.14
CA GLU A 63 -42.87 4.11 16.89
C GLU A 63 -44.16 4.86 16.49
N HIS A 64 -44.13 6.20 16.45
CA HIS A 64 -45.27 7.00 16.03
C HIS A 64 -45.72 6.73 14.59
N GLN A 65 -44.78 6.74 13.64
CA GLN A 65 -45.06 6.45 12.23
C GLN A 65 -45.65 5.05 12.06
N CYS A 66 -45.11 4.04 12.75
CA CYS A 66 -45.58 2.66 12.68
C CYS A 66 -47.00 2.51 13.26
N GLU A 67 -47.27 3.12 14.40
CA GLU A 67 -48.60 3.10 15.05
C GLU A 67 -49.66 3.77 14.17
N GLU A 68 -49.40 4.99 13.68
CA GLU A 68 -50.36 5.71 12.83
C GLU A 68 -50.54 5.04 11.47
N MET A 69 -49.47 4.49 10.88
CA MET A 69 -49.56 3.71 9.66
C MET A 69 -50.48 2.49 9.84
N CYS A 70 -50.36 1.75 10.95
CA CYS A 70 -51.21 0.58 11.22
C CYS A 70 -52.69 0.96 11.37
N LYS A 71 -52.99 2.08 12.04
CA LYS A 71 -54.38 2.59 12.14
C LYS A 71 -54.98 2.88 10.77
N ILE A 72 -54.22 3.56 9.90
CA ILE A 72 -54.66 3.83 8.52
C ILE A 72 -54.80 2.52 7.75
N LEU A 73 -53.87 1.57 7.93
CA LEU A 73 -53.86 0.28 7.24
C LEU A 73 -55.07 -0.60 7.62
N ASP A 74 -55.53 -0.54 8.88
CA ASP A 74 -56.77 -1.19 9.33
C ASP A 74 -58.00 -0.64 8.59
N GLU A 75 -58.01 0.65 8.24
CA GLU A 75 -59.09 1.28 7.47
C GLU A 75 -59.02 0.95 5.97
N ILE A 76 -57.82 0.97 5.37
CA ILE A 76 -57.66 0.83 3.91
C ILE A 76 -57.41 -0.62 3.45
N SER A 77 -57.19 -1.56 4.37
CA SER A 77 -56.94 -2.98 4.13
C SER A 77 -57.61 -3.85 5.22
N PRO A 78 -58.95 -3.76 5.39
CA PRO A 78 -59.67 -4.44 6.47
C PRO A 78 -59.55 -5.98 6.40
N GLU A 79 -59.30 -6.55 5.23
CA GLU A 79 -59.10 -7.99 5.01
C GLU A 79 -57.84 -8.55 5.71
N THR A 80 -56.88 -7.69 6.05
CA THR A 80 -55.64 -8.06 6.73
C THR A 80 -55.55 -7.53 8.16
N ALA A 81 -56.57 -6.80 8.61
CA ALA A 81 -56.67 -6.25 9.95
C ALA A 81 -56.95 -7.35 11.01
N PRO A 82 -56.55 -7.15 12.28
CA PRO A 82 -55.85 -5.98 12.82
C PRO A 82 -54.34 -5.99 12.56
N HIS A 83 -53.79 -4.84 12.18
CA HIS A 83 -52.35 -4.64 12.00
C HIS A 83 -51.71 -4.20 13.32
N LYS A 84 -50.63 -4.88 13.73
CA LYS A 84 -49.90 -4.57 14.97
C LYS A 84 -48.58 -3.87 14.66
N PRO A 85 -48.26 -2.74 15.33
CA PRO A 85 -47.02 -2.00 15.10
C PRO A 85 -45.83 -2.66 15.83
N TYR A 86 -44.72 -2.82 15.12
CA TYR A 86 -43.45 -3.29 15.66
C TYR A 86 -42.28 -2.50 15.08
N VAL A 87 -41.35 -2.09 15.94
CA VAL A 87 -40.09 -1.47 15.54
C VAL A 87 -38.95 -2.40 15.88
N ALA A 88 -38.01 -2.55 14.95
CA ALA A 88 -36.78 -3.30 15.16
C ALA A 88 -35.60 -2.49 14.64
N PHE A 89 -34.70 -2.14 15.54
CA PHE A 89 -33.45 -1.47 15.22
C PHE A 89 -32.29 -2.47 15.18
N ARG A 90 -31.26 -2.08 14.45
CA ARG A 90 -30.09 -2.93 14.17
C ARG A 90 -29.04 -2.83 15.29
N TYR A 91 -28.88 -1.63 15.86
CA TYR A 91 -27.82 -1.32 16.83
C TYR A 91 -28.33 -0.67 18.13
N ALA A 92 -29.56 -0.16 18.14
CA ALA A 92 -30.21 0.44 19.31
C ALA A 92 -31.43 -0.38 19.73
N ALA A 93 -31.94 -0.18 20.94
CA ALA A 93 -33.17 -0.83 21.40
C ALA A 93 -34.43 -0.11 20.84
N PRO A 94 -35.51 -0.84 20.48
CA PRO A 94 -35.65 -2.30 20.55
C PRO A 94 -34.84 -3.02 19.46
N LEU A 95 -34.06 -4.04 19.84
CA LEU A 95 -33.26 -4.82 18.90
C LEU A 95 -34.13 -5.83 18.14
N THR A 96 -33.57 -6.42 17.07
CA THR A 96 -34.29 -7.40 16.25
C THR A 96 -34.74 -8.62 17.07
N GLU A 97 -33.91 -9.10 18.00
CA GLU A 97 -34.26 -10.18 18.92
C GLU A 97 -35.36 -9.84 19.92
N GLU A 98 -35.41 -8.60 20.39
CA GLU A 98 -36.41 -8.12 21.35
C GLU A 98 -37.77 -8.02 20.66
N MET A 99 -37.80 -7.44 19.46
CA MET A 99 -38.99 -7.42 18.61
C MET A 99 -39.46 -8.83 18.27
N TYR A 100 -38.56 -9.73 17.90
CA TYR A 100 -38.92 -11.11 17.56
C TYR A 100 -39.50 -11.86 18.76
N SER A 101 -38.92 -11.67 19.95
CA SER A 101 -39.46 -12.28 21.18
C SER A 101 -40.88 -11.77 21.46
N ARG A 102 -41.12 -10.47 21.26
CA ARG A 102 -42.46 -9.87 21.39
C ARG A 102 -43.45 -10.42 20.37
N LEU A 103 -43.05 -10.64 19.11
CA LEU A 103 -43.90 -11.32 18.12
C LEU A 103 -44.34 -12.71 18.60
N LEU A 104 -43.42 -13.48 19.17
CA LEU A 104 -43.73 -14.81 19.71
C LEU A 104 -44.68 -14.74 20.90
N ASP A 105 -44.48 -13.77 21.79
CA ASP A 105 -45.35 -13.54 22.96
C ASP A 105 -46.75 -13.05 22.56
N ASP A 106 -46.85 -12.29 21.47
CA ASP A 106 -48.12 -11.83 20.88
C ASP A 106 -48.86 -12.92 20.09
N GLY A 107 -48.33 -14.15 20.05
CA GLY A 107 -48.98 -15.34 19.49
C GLY A 107 -48.59 -15.68 18.05
N PHE A 108 -47.62 -15.00 17.45
CA PHE A 108 -47.10 -15.33 16.12
C PHE A 108 -46.03 -16.44 16.22
N GLY A 109 -45.97 -17.36 15.27
CA GLY A 109 -44.95 -18.41 15.23
C GLY A 109 -45.15 -19.52 16.27
N ARG A 110 -44.10 -20.30 16.55
CA ARG A 110 -44.13 -21.43 17.52
C ARG A 110 -45.29 -22.42 17.32
N GLY A 111 -45.70 -22.68 16.08
CA GLY A 111 -46.81 -23.59 15.77
C GLY A 111 -48.15 -22.89 15.55
N ASN A 112 -48.27 -21.60 15.86
CA ASN A 112 -49.50 -20.81 15.69
C ASN A 112 -49.59 -20.13 14.31
N GLY A 113 -48.53 -20.15 13.52
CA GLY A 113 -48.46 -19.48 12.22
C GLY A 113 -48.50 -17.96 12.33
N GLY A 114 -49.14 -17.29 11.38
CA GLY A 114 -49.24 -15.84 11.32
C GLY A 114 -48.31 -15.21 10.27
N ARG A 115 -48.53 -13.93 9.99
CA ARG A 115 -47.87 -13.19 8.90
C ARG A 115 -47.17 -11.95 9.44
N ALA A 116 -45.93 -11.73 9.00
CA ALA A 116 -45.15 -10.54 9.30
C ALA A 116 -44.58 -9.92 8.00
N VAL A 117 -44.58 -8.59 7.94
CA VAL A 117 -43.97 -7.83 6.83
C VAL A 117 -42.73 -7.11 7.36
N ALA A 118 -41.57 -7.50 6.86
CA ALA A 118 -40.32 -6.78 7.10
C ALA A 118 -40.30 -5.51 6.24
N PHE A 119 -40.74 -4.38 6.81
CA PHE A 119 -40.81 -3.12 6.09
C PHE A 119 -39.59 -2.24 6.40
N THR A 120 -38.65 -2.14 5.46
CA THR A 120 -37.50 -1.26 5.63
C THR A 120 -37.93 0.20 5.71
N GLN A 121 -37.34 0.97 6.63
CA GLN A 121 -37.53 2.42 6.73
C GLN A 121 -36.56 3.22 5.84
N TYR A 122 -35.73 2.53 5.05
CA TYR A 122 -34.87 3.15 4.05
C TYR A 122 -35.55 3.08 2.68
N PRO A 123 -35.96 4.20 2.08
CA PRO A 123 -36.55 4.16 0.74
C PRO A 123 -35.60 3.56 -0.29
N GLN A 124 -34.31 3.85 -0.16
CA GLN A 124 -33.25 3.38 -1.04
C GLN A 124 -32.50 2.21 -0.39
N TYR A 125 -32.44 1.07 -1.08
CA TYR A 125 -31.76 -0.12 -0.61
C TYR A 125 -30.24 0.07 -0.61
N SER A 126 -29.59 -0.24 0.51
CA SER A 126 -28.16 -0.56 0.56
C SER A 126 -27.94 -1.89 1.26
N CYS A 127 -26.92 -2.63 0.85
CA CYS A 127 -26.49 -3.84 1.58
C CYS A 127 -26.04 -3.50 3.01
N SER A 128 -25.54 -2.28 3.21
CA SER A 128 -25.06 -1.79 4.50
C SER A 128 -26.19 -1.32 5.45
N THR A 129 -27.42 -1.16 4.96
CA THR A 129 -28.58 -0.72 5.76
C THR A 129 -29.69 -1.77 5.79
N THR A 130 -30.53 -1.80 4.74
CA THR A 130 -31.61 -2.78 4.58
C THR A 130 -31.04 -4.20 4.56
N GLY A 131 -29.96 -4.44 3.80
CA GLY A 131 -29.33 -5.76 3.73
C GLY A 131 -28.84 -6.29 5.09
N SER A 132 -28.16 -5.46 5.88
CA SER A 132 -27.73 -5.82 7.25
C SER A 132 -28.93 -6.11 8.17
N SER A 133 -29.99 -5.30 8.08
CA SER A 133 -31.22 -5.52 8.87
C SER A 133 -31.89 -6.85 8.54
N LEU A 134 -31.98 -7.18 7.25
CA LEU A 134 -32.58 -8.44 6.80
C LEU A 134 -31.70 -9.66 7.10
N ASN A 135 -30.36 -9.53 7.06
CA ASN A 135 -29.45 -10.58 7.49
C ASN A 135 -29.61 -10.89 8.98
N GLU A 136 -29.78 -9.86 9.82
CA GLU A 136 -29.99 -10.04 11.26
C GLU A 136 -31.36 -10.68 11.56
N LEU A 137 -32.41 -10.27 10.83
CA LEU A 137 -33.72 -10.91 10.92
C LEU A 137 -33.66 -12.39 10.53
N TRP A 138 -33.04 -12.71 9.39
CA TRP A 138 -32.86 -14.10 8.93
C TRP A 138 -32.10 -14.95 9.97
N LYS A 139 -31.04 -14.39 10.56
CA LYS A 139 -30.25 -15.04 11.61
C LYS A 139 -31.10 -15.36 12.84
N TRP A 140 -31.89 -14.39 13.34
CA TRP A 140 -32.72 -14.60 14.53
C TRP A 140 -33.92 -15.50 14.27
N ARG A 141 -34.57 -15.36 13.10
CA ARG A 141 -35.60 -16.29 12.63
C ARG A 141 -35.08 -17.71 12.66
N ASN A 142 -33.91 -17.98 12.08
CA ASN A 142 -33.36 -19.34 12.08
C ASN A 142 -32.91 -19.81 13.46
N ARG A 143 -32.53 -18.90 14.36
CA ARG A 143 -32.16 -19.26 15.73
C ARG A 143 -33.36 -19.61 16.61
N LEU A 144 -34.48 -18.91 16.42
CA LEU A 144 -35.68 -19.03 17.27
C LEU A 144 -36.73 -19.98 16.67
N GLU A 145 -36.85 -20.03 15.34
CA GLU A 145 -37.81 -20.84 14.59
C GLU A 145 -37.17 -21.75 13.54
N GLY A 146 -35.84 -21.78 13.40
CA GLY A 146 -35.20 -22.63 12.38
C GLY A 146 -35.29 -24.12 12.68
N PRO A 147 -35.32 -24.99 11.66
CA PRO A 147 -35.53 -26.40 11.86
C PRO A 147 -34.30 -27.13 12.39
N ARG A 148 -34.53 -28.19 13.20
CA ARG A 148 -33.50 -29.20 13.50
C ARG A 148 -33.21 -30.14 12.32
N SER A 149 -34.13 -30.23 11.34
CA SER A 149 -34.16 -31.23 10.28
C SER A 149 -34.12 -30.69 8.84
N GLY A 150 -34.08 -29.37 8.62
CA GLY A 150 -33.93 -28.75 7.29
C GLY A 150 -35.22 -28.35 6.55
N GLU A 151 -36.41 -28.61 7.08
CA GLU A 151 -37.70 -28.12 6.55
C GLU A 151 -38.33 -27.10 7.50
N ASP A 152 -38.94 -26.03 6.98
CA ASP A 152 -39.56 -25.00 7.82
C ASP A 152 -40.60 -25.61 8.78
N PRO A 153 -40.48 -25.38 10.10
CA PRO A 153 -41.36 -26.03 11.06
C PRO A 153 -42.81 -25.58 10.85
N ALA A 154 -43.73 -26.54 10.92
CA ALA A 154 -45.16 -26.28 10.81
C ALA A 154 -45.59 -25.20 11.82
N GLY A 155 -46.22 -24.13 11.32
CA GLY A 155 -46.68 -22.99 12.12
C GLY A 155 -45.60 -21.96 12.49
N ALA A 156 -44.50 -21.87 11.75
CA ALA A 156 -43.58 -20.73 11.77
C ALA A 156 -44.23 -19.45 11.18
N ILE A 157 -43.67 -18.27 11.50
CA ILE A 157 -44.14 -17.00 10.95
C ILE A 157 -43.90 -16.94 9.43
N GLN A 158 -44.91 -16.56 8.67
CA GLN A 158 -44.81 -16.27 7.23
C GLN A 158 -44.28 -14.85 7.02
N TRP A 159 -43.07 -14.75 6.48
CA TRP A 159 -42.40 -13.48 6.24
C TRP A 159 -42.53 -13.03 4.79
N SER A 160 -42.80 -11.75 4.59
CA SER A 160 -42.57 -11.04 3.33
C SER A 160 -41.79 -9.76 3.61
N VAL A 161 -41.25 -9.11 2.59
CA VAL A 161 -40.38 -7.93 2.75
C VAL A 161 -40.74 -6.84 1.75
N ILE A 162 -40.83 -5.62 2.27
CA ILE A 162 -40.81 -4.39 1.48
C ILE A 162 -39.38 -3.86 1.61
N ASP A 163 -38.52 -4.23 0.66
CA ASP A 163 -37.07 -4.01 0.75
C ASP A 163 -36.61 -2.67 0.18
N ARG A 164 -37.44 -1.99 -0.63
CA ARG A 164 -37.15 -0.67 -1.21
C ARG A 164 -38.40 0.01 -1.72
N TRP A 165 -38.38 1.33 -1.80
CA TRP A 165 -39.49 2.17 -2.24
C TRP A 165 -39.03 3.60 -2.63
N PRO A 166 -37.98 3.75 -3.49
CA PRO A 166 -37.28 5.03 -3.68
C PRO A 166 -38.10 6.10 -4.41
N THR A 167 -39.12 5.72 -5.18
CA THR A 167 -39.89 6.63 -6.04
C THR A 167 -41.40 6.57 -5.77
N HIS A 168 -41.82 6.13 -4.57
CA HIS A 168 -43.23 6.15 -4.21
C HIS A 168 -43.78 7.58 -4.24
N SER A 169 -44.96 7.77 -4.82
CA SER A 169 -45.53 9.10 -5.07
C SER A 169 -45.76 9.89 -3.79
N GLY A 170 -46.16 9.24 -2.70
CA GLY A 170 -46.36 9.87 -1.39
C GLY A 170 -45.05 10.28 -0.72
N LEU A 171 -43.97 9.51 -0.92
CA LEU A 171 -42.62 9.91 -0.49
C LEU A 171 -42.15 11.16 -1.25
N VAL A 172 -42.30 11.14 -2.57
CA VAL A 172 -41.93 12.25 -3.47
C VAL A 172 -42.72 13.51 -3.11
N GLU A 173 -44.02 13.38 -2.86
CA GLU A 173 -44.88 14.49 -2.45
C GLU A 173 -44.46 15.07 -1.10
N ALA A 174 -44.14 14.21 -0.13
CA ALA A 174 -43.72 14.67 1.19
C ALA A 174 -42.39 15.46 1.13
N PHE A 175 -41.41 15.00 0.35
CA PHE A 175 -40.17 15.75 0.13
C PHE A 175 -40.41 17.05 -0.65
N ALA A 176 -41.21 17.01 -1.72
CA ALA A 176 -41.52 18.20 -2.51
C ALA A 176 -42.18 19.28 -1.65
N LYS A 177 -43.16 18.92 -0.81
CA LYS A 177 -43.82 19.84 0.11
C LYS A 177 -42.87 20.45 1.13
N ASN A 178 -42.00 19.65 1.76
CA ASN A 178 -41.01 20.18 2.71
C ASN A 178 -40.02 21.14 2.03
N ILE A 179 -39.69 20.93 0.75
CA ILE A 179 -38.86 21.84 -0.04
C ILE A 179 -39.63 23.13 -0.37
N GLU A 180 -40.88 23.03 -0.83
CA GLU A 180 -41.76 24.17 -1.13
C GLU A 180 -41.98 25.05 0.12
N ASP A 181 -42.28 24.43 1.26
CA ASP A 181 -42.44 25.10 2.55
C ASP A 181 -41.15 25.83 2.94
N GLN A 182 -39.99 25.21 2.73
CA GLN A 182 -38.70 25.83 3.05
C GLN A 182 -38.32 26.95 2.08
N LEU A 183 -38.63 26.81 0.79
CA LEU A 183 -38.48 27.87 -0.22
C LEU A 183 -39.36 29.08 0.11
N ALA A 184 -40.57 28.87 0.64
CA ALA A 184 -41.47 29.95 1.05
C ALA A 184 -40.85 30.86 2.13
N THR A 185 -39.92 30.34 2.94
CA THR A 185 -39.18 31.12 3.95
C THR A 185 -38.12 32.08 3.38
N TYR A 186 -37.84 32.01 2.07
CA TYR A 186 -36.95 32.95 1.39
C TYR A 186 -37.74 34.15 0.82
N PRO A 187 -37.12 35.33 0.68
CA PRO A 187 -37.69 36.46 -0.05
C PRO A 187 -38.08 36.06 -1.47
N GLU A 188 -39.24 36.54 -1.94
CA GLU A 188 -39.84 36.14 -3.21
C GLU A 188 -38.91 36.34 -4.41
N ASP A 189 -38.12 37.41 -4.41
CA ASP A 189 -37.13 37.76 -5.43
C ASP A 189 -35.94 36.79 -5.52
N LYS A 190 -35.67 36.03 -4.45
CA LYS A 190 -34.55 35.08 -4.38
C LYS A 190 -34.97 33.63 -4.58
N ARG A 191 -36.24 33.28 -4.37
CA ARG A 191 -36.74 31.89 -4.30
C ARG A 191 -36.32 31.02 -5.48
N SER A 192 -36.41 31.54 -6.70
CA SER A 192 -36.07 30.78 -7.93
C SER A 192 -34.56 30.52 -8.09
N SER A 193 -33.72 31.27 -7.38
CA SER A 193 -32.25 31.16 -7.44
C SER A 193 -31.64 30.28 -6.35
N VAL A 194 -32.43 29.89 -5.34
CA VAL A 194 -32.00 29.05 -4.22
C VAL A 194 -31.51 27.70 -4.75
N LEU A 195 -30.32 27.26 -4.32
CA LEU A 195 -29.73 25.97 -4.71
C LEU A 195 -30.23 24.84 -3.81
N LEU A 196 -30.79 23.80 -4.40
CA LEU A 196 -31.20 22.59 -3.67
C LEU A 196 -30.04 21.59 -3.60
N LEU A 197 -29.53 21.32 -2.40
CA LEU A 197 -28.49 20.34 -2.16
C LEU A 197 -29.08 19.12 -1.48
N PHE A 198 -29.36 18.09 -2.27
CA PHE A 198 -29.79 16.79 -1.77
C PHE A 198 -28.60 16.10 -1.12
N SER A 199 -28.67 15.89 0.19
CA SER A 199 -27.61 15.27 0.98
C SER A 199 -28.04 13.87 1.41
N ALA A 200 -27.27 12.87 1.01
CA ALA A 200 -27.45 11.47 1.39
C ALA A 200 -26.21 10.95 2.12
N HIS A 201 -26.33 9.93 2.97
CA HIS A 201 -25.13 9.37 3.60
C HIS A 201 -24.23 8.72 2.55
N SER A 202 -22.92 8.99 2.62
CA SER A 202 -21.94 8.46 1.67
C SER A 202 -21.72 6.96 1.88
N LEU A 203 -21.21 6.27 0.86
CA LEU A 203 -20.73 4.89 0.96
C LEU A 203 -19.23 4.81 0.65
N PRO A 204 -18.48 3.89 1.28
CA PRO A 204 -17.14 3.57 0.85
C PRO A 204 -17.14 3.13 -0.62
N MET A 205 -16.16 3.58 -1.40
CA MET A 205 -16.07 3.22 -2.83
C MET A 205 -15.94 1.71 -3.04
N SER A 206 -15.44 0.95 -2.06
CA SER A 206 -15.43 -0.51 -2.10
C SER A 206 -16.83 -1.12 -2.07
N VAL A 207 -17.80 -0.48 -1.40
CA VAL A 207 -19.20 -0.92 -1.36
C VAL A 207 -19.90 -0.53 -2.66
N VAL A 208 -19.72 0.72 -3.11
CA VAL A 208 -20.24 1.20 -4.41
C VAL A 208 -19.75 0.30 -5.55
N ASN A 209 -18.45 0.09 -5.65
CA ASN A 209 -17.84 -0.71 -6.72
C ASN A 209 -18.12 -2.22 -6.61
N ARG A 210 -18.60 -2.71 -5.46
CA ARG A 210 -19.09 -4.08 -5.33
C ARG A 210 -20.42 -4.28 -6.07
N GLY A 211 -21.13 -3.19 -6.37
CA GLY A 211 -22.42 -3.20 -7.03
C GLY A 211 -23.59 -2.88 -6.09
N ASP A 212 -23.39 -2.01 -5.09
CA ASP A 212 -24.48 -1.61 -4.20
C ASP A 212 -25.49 -0.69 -4.93
N PRO A 213 -26.81 -0.96 -4.86
CA PRO A 213 -27.80 -0.23 -5.67
C PRO A 213 -28.14 1.17 -5.13
N TYR A 214 -27.73 1.47 -3.89
CA TYR A 214 -28.10 2.68 -3.16
C TYR A 214 -27.87 3.97 -3.95
N THR A 215 -26.72 4.12 -4.60
CA THR A 215 -26.40 5.34 -5.36
C THR A 215 -27.42 5.62 -6.45
N ALA A 216 -27.81 4.59 -7.21
CA ALA A 216 -28.78 4.73 -8.29
C ALA A 216 -30.18 5.03 -7.73
N GLU A 217 -30.57 4.37 -6.63
CA GLU A 217 -31.86 4.58 -5.99
C GLU A 217 -32.02 5.97 -5.37
N VAL A 218 -30.96 6.52 -4.78
CA VAL A 218 -30.94 7.91 -4.29
C VAL A 218 -31.07 8.88 -5.47
N ALA A 219 -30.34 8.66 -6.56
CA ALA A 219 -30.44 9.48 -7.75
C ALA A 219 -31.86 9.45 -8.37
N MET A 220 -32.51 8.28 -8.38
CA MET A 220 -33.91 8.15 -8.81
C MET A 220 -34.87 8.93 -7.92
N THR A 221 -34.70 8.88 -6.60
CA THR A 221 -35.50 9.64 -5.64
C THR A 221 -35.37 11.15 -5.90
N VAL A 222 -34.13 11.64 -6.03
CA VAL A 222 -33.84 13.05 -6.32
C VAL A 222 -34.49 13.47 -7.64
N HIS A 223 -34.36 12.66 -8.69
CA HIS A 223 -34.96 12.96 -9.98
C HIS A 223 -36.49 13.05 -9.89
N ALA A 224 -37.15 12.11 -9.21
CA ALA A 224 -38.60 12.11 -9.04
C ALA A 224 -39.10 13.34 -8.26
N VAL A 225 -38.39 13.74 -7.19
CA VAL A 225 -38.69 14.97 -6.44
C VAL A 225 -38.53 16.20 -7.32
N MET A 226 -37.43 16.32 -8.06
CA MET A 226 -37.22 17.47 -8.95
C MET A 226 -38.22 17.52 -10.11
N GLN A 227 -38.67 16.36 -10.60
CA GLN A 227 -39.74 16.27 -11.59
C GLN A 227 -41.07 16.76 -11.01
N ARG A 228 -41.41 16.39 -9.78
CA ARG A 228 -42.61 16.90 -9.07
C ARG A 228 -42.55 18.41 -8.81
N LEU A 229 -41.36 18.95 -8.59
CA LEU A 229 -41.12 20.40 -8.44
C LEU A 229 -41.04 21.15 -9.79
N GLY A 230 -41.20 20.46 -10.93
CA GLY A 230 -41.11 21.07 -12.25
C GLY A 230 -39.72 21.66 -12.57
N PHE A 231 -38.66 21.15 -11.94
CA PHE A 231 -37.29 21.67 -12.03
C PHE A 231 -37.19 23.19 -11.76
N SER A 232 -38.01 23.70 -10.83
CA SER A 232 -38.10 25.13 -10.50
C SER A 232 -36.78 25.77 -10.04
N ASN A 233 -35.87 24.95 -9.50
CA ASN A 233 -34.60 25.39 -8.90
C ASN A 233 -33.43 24.53 -9.38
N PRO A 234 -32.20 25.09 -9.42
CA PRO A 234 -31.01 24.30 -9.66
C PRO A 234 -30.76 23.34 -8.48
N TYR A 235 -30.22 22.16 -8.77
CA TYR A 235 -29.93 21.18 -7.72
C TYR A 235 -28.64 20.39 -7.94
N ARG A 236 -28.13 19.79 -6.85
CA ARG A 236 -27.07 18.77 -6.87
C ARG A 236 -27.35 17.70 -5.83
N LEU A 237 -26.89 16.49 -6.12
CA LEU A 237 -26.78 15.39 -5.16
C LEU A 237 -25.36 15.37 -4.60
N CYS A 238 -25.23 15.45 -3.28
CA CYS A 238 -23.98 15.32 -2.53
C CYS A 238 -24.11 14.27 -1.43
N TRP A 239 -22.98 13.92 -0.85
CA TRP A 239 -22.86 12.81 0.08
C TRP A 239 -22.23 13.28 1.39
N GLN A 240 -22.78 12.89 2.54
CA GLN A 240 -22.33 13.33 3.86
C GLN A 240 -21.75 12.18 4.69
N SER A 241 -21.21 12.53 5.87
CA SER A 241 -20.78 11.59 6.90
C SER A 241 -19.63 10.64 6.48
N GLN A 242 -18.69 11.09 5.64
CA GLN A 242 -17.46 10.34 5.36
C GLN A 242 -16.65 10.13 6.64
N VAL A 243 -16.36 8.87 6.97
CA VAL A 243 -15.54 8.52 8.14
C VAL A 243 -14.30 7.69 7.78
N GLY A 244 -13.16 8.09 8.33
CA GLY A 244 -11.90 7.37 8.15
C GLY A 244 -11.18 7.67 6.83
N PRO A 245 -9.99 7.06 6.62
CA PRO A 245 -9.08 7.44 5.55
C PRO A 245 -9.37 6.75 4.20
N SER A 246 -10.36 5.86 4.13
CA SER A 246 -10.72 5.15 2.89
C SER A 246 -11.32 6.11 1.86
N ALA A 247 -11.38 5.70 0.59
CA ALA A 247 -12.10 6.47 -0.42
C ALA A 247 -13.61 6.29 -0.25
N TRP A 248 -14.34 7.41 -0.23
CA TRP A 248 -15.80 7.46 -0.14
C TRP A 248 -16.39 8.13 -1.36
N GLN A 249 -17.66 7.85 -1.60
CA GLN A 249 -18.42 8.48 -2.66
C GLN A 249 -18.51 9.99 -2.44
N GLY A 250 -18.12 10.76 -3.46
CA GLY A 250 -18.19 12.22 -3.47
C GLY A 250 -19.21 12.76 -4.48
N ALA A 251 -19.48 14.06 -4.52
CA ALA A 251 -18.86 15.13 -3.72
C ALA A 251 -19.38 15.18 -2.26
N GLN A 252 -18.52 15.61 -1.32
CA GLN A 252 -18.88 15.71 0.11
C GLN A 252 -19.76 16.94 0.39
N THR A 253 -20.81 16.81 1.19
CA THR A 253 -21.78 17.90 1.47
C THR A 253 -21.11 19.13 2.07
N SER A 254 -20.29 18.97 3.12
CA SER A 254 -19.56 20.08 3.77
C SER A 254 -18.69 20.88 2.78
N HIS A 255 -17.85 20.17 2.01
CA HIS A 255 -17.03 20.80 0.97
C HIS A 255 -17.85 21.41 -0.17
N THR A 256 -19.00 20.81 -0.50
CA THR A 256 -19.87 21.32 -1.56
C THR A 256 -20.45 22.67 -1.15
N VAL A 257 -20.97 22.77 0.08
CA VAL A 257 -21.45 24.02 0.67
C VAL A 257 -20.33 25.07 0.71
N GLU A 258 -19.16 24.73 1.28
CA GLU A 258 -18.01 25.64 1.37
C GLU A 258 -17.60 26.18 -0.01
N ASN A 259 -17.53 25.30 -1.02
CA ASN A 259 -17.14 25.69 -2.37
C ASN A 259 -18.18 26.54 -3.10
N TYR A 260 -19.48 26.30 -2.84
CA TYR A 260 -20.54 27.13 -3.41
C TYR A 260 -20.60 28.51 -2.74
N VAL A 261 -20.41 28.59 -1.42
CA VAL A 261 -20.28 29.87 -0.70
C VAL A 261 -19.11 30.70 -1.26
N LYS A 262 -17.95 30.08 -1.49
CA LYS A 262 -16.79 30.75 -2.13
C LYS A 262 -17.09 31.27 -3.55
N LYS A 263 -18.08 30.70 -4.23
CA LYS A 263 -18.52 31.11 -5.58
C LYS A 263 -19.67 32.13 -5.54
N GLY A 264 -20.06 32.62 -4.36
CA GLY A 264 -21.11 33.60 -4.18
C GLY A 264 -22.53 33.03 -4.08
N PHE A 265 -22.69 31.70 -4.02
CA PHE A 265 -23.99 31.10 -3.71
C PHE A 265 -24.18 31.13 -2.20
N THR A 266 -25.01 32.05 -1.70
CA THR A 266 -25.27 32.21 -0.26
C THR A 266 -26.62 31.66 0.18
N ASP A 267 -27.49 31.33 -0.78
CA ASP A 267 -28.85 30.84 -0.56
C ASP A 267 -28.97 29.36 -1.00
N MET A 268 -29.09 28.43 -0.05
CA MET A 268 -29.15 26.99 -0.31
C MET A 268 -30.10 26.27 0.65
N ILE A 269 -30.78 25.22 0.16
CA ILE A 269 -31.55 24.30 0.99
C ILE A 269 -30.88 22.93 1.00
N LEU A 270 -30.46 22.46 2.17
CA LEU A 270 -29.96 21.11 2.39
C LEU A 270 -31.14 20.16 2.59
N VAL A 271 -31.29 19.14 1.74
CA VAL A 271 -32.42 18.20 1.76
C VAL A 271 -31.93 16.82 2.20
N PRO A 272 -32.35 16.31 3.38
CA PRO A 272 -31.97 14.97 3.86
C PRO A 272 -32.75 13.87 3.10
N ILE A 273 -32.29 13.52 1.89
CA ILE A 273 -33.08 12.74 0.92
C ILE A 273 -33.13 11.22 1.19
N ALA A 274 -32.18 10.71 1.98
CA ALA A 274 -31.99 9.28 2.22
C ALA A 274 -32.43 8.81 3.62
N PHE A 275 -33.06 9.69 4.40
CA PHE A 275 -33.61 9.39 5.73
C PHE A 275 -34.95 10.08 5.93
N THR A 276 -35.81 9.43 6.71
CA THR A 276 -37.22 9.82 6.86
C THR A 276 -37.49 10.57 8.16
N SER A 277 -36.57 10.52 9.13
CA SER A 277 -36.73 11.19 10.42
C SER A 277 -35.45 11.92 10.81
N ASP A 278 -35.57 12.87 11.73
CA ASP A 278 -34.39 13.48 12.34
C ASP A 278 -33.54 12.46 13.11
N HIS A 279 -32.24 12.67 13.03
CA HIS A 279 -31.19 11.85 13.61
C HIS A 279 -29.91 12.69 13.69
N ILE A 280 -28.80 12.11 14.17
CA ILE A 280 -27.57 12.87 14.42
C ILE A 280 -27.01 13.51 13.14
N GLU A 281 -27.17 12.85 12.00
CA GLU A 281 -26.71 13.34 10.70
C GLU A 281 -27.53 14.53 10.17
N THR A 282 -28.74 14.80 10.68
CA THR A 282 -29.49 16.03 10.36
C THR A 282 -29.27 17.10 11.42
N LEU A 283 -29.56 16.78 12.68
CA LEU A 283 -29.57 17.75 13.78
C LEU A 283 -28.17 18.23 14.19
N TYR A 284 -27.15 17.39 14.03
CA TYR A 284 -25.77 17.77 14.36
C TYR A 284 -24.98 18.10 13.09
N GLU A 285 -24.85 17.15 12.17
CA GLU A 285 -23.96 17.32 11.02
C GLU A 285 -24.46 18.39 10.06
N LEU A 286 -25.75 18.43 9.71
CA LEU A 286 -26.26 19.47 8.81
C LEU A 286 -26.47 20.80 9.55
N ASP A 287 -27.20 20.79 10.67
CA ASP A 287 -27.62 22.03 11.34
C ASP A 287 -26.48 22.73 12.11
N ILE A 288 -25.68 21.97 12.89
CA ILE A 288 -24.65 22.54 13.75
C ILE A 288 -23.30 22.64 13.01
N GLU A 289 -22.89 21.59 12.30
CA GLU A 289 -21.58 21.54 11.64
C GLU A 289 -21.64 22.26 10.28
N VAL A 290 -22.40 21.76 9.29
CA VAL A 290 -22.37 22.32 7.93
C VAL A 290 -22.98 23.73 7.86
N ILE A 291 -24.19 23.93 8.38
CA ILE A 291 -24.86 25.24 8.35
C ILE A 291 -24.18 26.21 9.33
N GLY A 292 -23.89 25.75 10.55
CA GLY A 292 -23.23 26.56 11.57
C GLY A 292 -21.84 27.06 11.15
N GLU A 293 -21.00 26.21 10.53
CA GLU A 293 -19.66 26.60 10.07
C GLU A 293 -19.71 27.46 8.79
N ALA A 294 -20.73 27.30 7.94
CA ALA A 294 -20.86 28.12 6.74
C ALA A 294 -21.14 29.61 7.06
N GLY A 295 -21.78 29.90 8.20
CA GLY A 295 -22.01 31.26 8.69
C GLY A 295 -22.89 32.13 7.78
N GLN A 296 -23.68 31.52 6.90
CA GLN A 296 -24.59 32.21 5.98
C GLN A 296 -26.04 32.00 6.39
N SER A 297 -26.79 33.07 6.62
CA SER A 297 -28.22 33.00 7.00
C SER A 297 -29.13 32.49 5.88
N GLY A 298 -28.67 32.52 4.63
CA GLY A 298 -29.37 31.98 3.47
C GLY A 298 -29.24 30.46 3.31
N ILE A 299 -28.42 29.77 4.10
CA ILE A 299 -28.31 28.31 4.06
C ILE A 299 -29.22 27.73 5.13
N LYS A 300 -30.16 26.89 4.71
CA LYS A 300 -31.15 26.27 5.60
C LYS A 300 -31.29 24.78 5.29
N ARG A 301 -31.85 24.00 6.21
CA ARG A 301 -32.21 22.59 5.98
C ARG A 301 -33.71 22.48 5.70
N ALA A 302 -34.13 21.56 4.84
CA ALA A 302 -35.53 21.16 4.74
C ALA A 302 -35.90 20.23 5.89
N GLU A 303 -37.11 20.37 6.44
CA GLU A 303 -37.59 19.50 7.53
C GLU A 303 -37.50 18.02 7.14
N SER A 304 -37.15 17.17 8.11
CA SER A 304 -37.24 15.73 7.95
C SER A 304 -38.70 15.30 7.85
N LEU A 305 -39.01 14.13 7.29
CA LEU A 305 -40.42 13.74 7.08
C LEU A 305 -41.17 13.54 8.40
N ASN A 306 -40.49 13.03 9.45
CA ASN A 306 -40.96 12.98 10.83
C ASN A 306 -42.45 12.55 10.91
N GLY A 307 -43.32 13.31 11.58
CA GLY A 307 -44.75 13.04 11.71
C GLY A 307 -45.61 13.51 10.53
N SER A 308 -45.05 13.74 9.34
CA SER A 308 -45.80 14.22 8.17
C SER A 308 -46.98 13.27 7.86
N PRO A 309 -48.24 13.76 7.87
CA PRO A 309 -49.40 12.94 7.55
C PRO A 309 -49.35 12.37 6.12
N THR A 310 -48.78 13.13 5.18
CA THR A 310 -48.56 12.69 3.79
C THR A 310 -47.62 11.48 3.77
N PHE A 311 -46.54 11.54 4.54
CA PHE A 311 -45.56 10.44 4.62
C PHE A 311 -46.13 9.20 5.30
N ILE A 312 -46.83 9.36 6.43
CA ILE A 312 -47.47 8.24 7.15
C ILE A 312 -48.50 7.54 6.24
N ARG A 313 -49.31 8.32 5.50
CA ARG A 313 -50.24 7.75 4.53
C ARG A 313 -49.54 7.03 3.39
N ALA A 314 -48.37 7.52 2.96
CA ALA A 314 -47.53 6.85 1.96
C ALA A 314 -47.05 5.49 2.46
N LEU A 315 -46.58 5.39 3.72
CA LEU A 315 -46.20 4.12 4.33
C LEU A 315 -47.35 3.11 4.33
N ALA A 316 -48.57 3.56 4.69
CA ALA A 316 -49.75 2.70 4.69
C ALA A 316 -50.12 2.24 3.27
N ASP A 317 -50.04 3.12 2.28
CA ASP A 317 -50.30 2.79 0.88
C ASP A 317 -49.28 1.79 0.31
N ILE A 318 -48.00 1.94 0.65
CA ILE A 318 -46.94 0.98 0.28
C ILE A 318 -47.24 -0.40 0.89
N ALA A 319 -47.57 -0.44 2.19
CA ALA A 319 -47.90 -1.68 2.89
C ALA A 319 -49.15 -2.36 2.30
N ARG A 320 -50.21 -1.59 2.01
CA ARG A 320 -51.42 -2.11 1.35
C ARG A 320 -51.10 -2.70 -0.02
N THR A 321 -50.34 -1.97 -0.84
CA THR A 321 -49.96 -2.42 -2.20
C THR A 321 -49.20 -3.74 -2.14
N HIS A 322 -48.27 -3.88 -1.19
CA HIS A 322 -47.52 -5.11 -0.95
C HIS A 322 -48.43 -6.28 -0.51
N LEU A 323 -49.35 -6.02 0.43
CA LEU A 323 -50.29 -7.05 0.90
C LEU A 323 -51.24 -7.52 -0.21
N GLN A 324 -51.67 -6.60 -1.09
CA GLN A 324 -52.56 -6.91 -2.22
C GLN A 324 -51.84 -7.62 -3.37
N SER A 325 -50.57 -7.32 -3.62
CA SER A 325 -49.82 -7.95 -4.71
C SER A 325 -49.57 -9.45 -4.45
N GLY A 326 -49.47 -9.84 -3.18
CA GLY A 326 -49.09 -11.19 -2.77
C GLY A 326 -47.64 -11.55 -3.11
N GLU A 327 -46.84 -10.60 -3.62
CA GLU A 327 -45.42 -10.82 -3.91
C GLU A 327 -44.62 -10.81 -2.60
N PRO A 328 -43.73 -11.79 -2.34
CA PRO A 328 -43.03 -11.87 -1.06
C PRO A 328 -41.88 -10.87 -0.94
N CYS A 329 -41.34 -10.37 -2.06
CA CYS A 329 -40.25 -9.39 -2.11
C CYS A 329 -40.18 -8.70 -3.48
N SER A 330 -39.43 -7.60 -3.60
CA SER A 330 -39.20 -6.97 -4.91
C SER A 330 -38.38 -7.85 -5.86
N ARG A 331 -38.50 -7.61 -7.17
CA ARG A 331 -37.66 -8.29 -8.18
C ARG A 331 -36.16 -8.05 -7.97
N GLN A 332 -35.77 -6.86 -7.52
CA GLN A 332 -34.35 -6.59 -7.23
C GLN A 332 -33.84 -7.38 -6.02
N MET A 333 -34.74 -7.86 -5.16
CA MET A 333 -34.37 -8.67 -4.01
C MET A 333 -33.84 -10.06 -4.40
N THR A 334 -34.13 -10.55 -5.61
CA THR A 334 -33.58 -11.81 -6.12
C THR A 334 -32.11 -11.70 -6.54
N LEU A 335 -31.60 -10.49 -6.77
CA LEU A 335 -30.24 -10.27 -7.28
C LEU A 335 -29.25 -9.86 -6.17
N ARG A 336 -28.10 -10.54 -6.07
CA ARG A 336 -26.96 -10.08 -5.25
C ARG A 336 -26.15 -9.02 -5.99
N CYS A 337 -25.39 -8.20 -5.26
CA CYS A 337 -24.39 -7.34 -5.90
C CYS A 337 -23.45 -8.19 -6.78
N GLN A 338 -22.99 -7.62 -7.88
CA GLN A 338 -22.18 -8.29 -8.90
C GLN A 338 -20.91 -8.92 -8.31
N ALA A 339 -20.30 -8.30 -7.29
CA ALA A 339 -19.13 -8.82 -6.60
C ALA A 339 -19.42 -9.24 -5.14
N CYS A 340 -20.66 -9.66 -4.83
CA CYS A 340 -21.01 -10.12 -3.49
C CYS A 340 -20.40 -11.50 -3.18
N THR A 341 -19.67 -11.61 -2.08
CA THR A 341 -19.12 -12.88 -1.57
C THR A 341 -19.79 -13.35 -0.26
N SER A 342 -20.83 -12.65 0.20
CA SER A 342 -21.50 -13.01 1.45
C SER A 342 -22.53 -14.11 1.21
N GLU A 343 -22.29 -15.28 1.81
CA GLU A 343 -23.25 -16.39 1.83
C GLU A 343 -24.52 -16.02 2.61
N ARG A 344 -24.41 -15.17 3.63
CA ARG A 344 -25.58 -14.68 4.38
C ARG A 344 -26.55 -13.94 3.46
N CYS A 345 -26.04 -13.09 2.57
CA CYS A 345 -26.87 -12.38 1.60
C CYS A 345 -27.57 -13.34 0.62
N LEU A 346 -26.95 -14.48 0.28
CA LEU A 346 -27.58 -15.47 -0.59
C LEU A 346 -28.74 -16.16 0.14
N GLU A 347 -28.48 -16.68 1.34
CA GLU A 347 -29.48 -17.41 2.13
C GLU A 347 -30.63 -16.51 2.57
N GLN A 348 -30.34 -15.26 2.94
CA GLN A 348 -31.34 -14.26 3.26
C GLN A 348 -32.24 -13.94 2.06
N LYS A 349 -31.70 -13.86 0.84
CA LYS A 349 -32.50 -13.68 -0.37
C LYS A 349 -33.34 -14.90 -0.71
N LYS A 350 -32.78 -16.12 -0.58
CA LYS A 350 -33.54 -17.37 -0.77
C LYS A 350 -34.73 -17.44 0.20
N PHE A 351 -34.52 -17.03 1.44
CA PHE A 351 -35.57 -17.01 2.47
C PHE A 351 -36.78 -16.17 2.07
N PHE A 352 -36.58 -14.98 1.50
CA PHE A 352 -37.72 -14.14 1.07
C PHE A 352 -38.21 -14.45 -0.35
N ALA A 353 -37.34 -14.81 -1.29
CA ALA A 353 -37.73 -15.04 -2.68
C ALA A 353 -38.31 -16.45 -2.94
N GLY A 354 -38.06 -17.42 -2.05
CA GLY A 354 -38.51 -18.80 -2.20
C GLY A 354 -38.07 -19.44 -3.53
N ASP A 355 -38.98 -20.19 -4.16
CA ASP A 355 -38.73 -20.92 -5.42
C ASP A 355 -38.52 -20.01 -6.65
N ALA A 356 -38.89 -18.72 -6.59
CA ALA A 356 -38.66 -17.78 -7.69
C ALA A 356 -37.16 -17.62 -8.02
N MET A 357 -36.29 -17.85 -7.03
CA MET A 357 -34.83 -17.85 -7.18
C MET A 357 -34.32 -19.01 -8.06
N LYS A 358 -35.00 -20.18 -8.05
CA LYS A 358 -34.57 -21.39 -8.80
C LYS A 358 -34.60 -21.18 -10.31
N SER A 359 -35.48 -20.32 -10.82
CA SER A 359 -35.57 -20.03 -12.26
C SER A 359 -34.42 -19.17 -12.79
N LEU A 360 -33.76 -18.39 -11.93
CA LEU A 360 -32.64 -17.50 -12.30
C LEU A 360 -31.27 -18.19 -12.14
N THR A 361 -31.17 -19.23 -11.32
CA THR A 361 -29.92 -20.01 -11.12
C THR A 361 -29.62 -21.01 -12.24
N HIS A 362 -30.56 -21.27 -13.16
CA HIS A 362 -30.37 -22.26 -14.24
C HIS A 362 -29.33 -21.88 -15.31
N PHE A 363 -28.81 -20.64 -15.31
CA PHE A 363 -27.72 -20.22 -16.19
C PHE A 363 -26.32 -20.62 -15.70
N ALA A 364 -26.18 -21.17 -14.48
CA ALA A 364 -24.87 -21.54 -13.94
C ALA A 364 -24.45 -23.00 -14.22
N ASP A 365 -25.38 -23.93 -14.48
CA ASP A 365 -25.08 -25.38 -14.52
C ASP A 365 -25.46 -26.10 -15.83
N GLY A 366 -25.74 -25.37 -16.93
CA GLY A 366 -26.19 -25.98 -18.19
C GLY A 366 -25.22 -25.75 -19.35
N ALA A 367 -24.54 -26.80 -19.81
CA ALA A 367 -23.90 -26.83 -21.12
C ALA A 367 -24.94 -26.46 -22.20
N VAL A 368 -24.79 -25.29 -22.82
CA VAL A 368 -25.65 -24.89 -23.94
C VAL A 368 -25.12 -25.57 -25.20
N SER A 369 -25.79 -26.63 -25.64
CA SER A 369 -25.71 -27.11 -27.01
C SER A 369 -26.42 -26.11 -27.92
N MET A 370 -25.66 -25.43 -28.77
CA MET A 370 -26.20 -24.62 -29.86
C MET A 370 -26.70 -25.53 -30.97
N SER A 371 -28.01 -25.81 -31.00
CA SER A 371 -28.68 -26.31 -32.20
C SER A 371 -30.05 -25.66 -32.34
N GLY A 372 -30.20 -24.79 -33.34
CA GLY A 372 -31.48 -24.27 -33.78
C GLY A 372 -31.58 -22.77 -33.65
N ILE A 373 -31.23 -22.06 -34.72
CA ILE A 373 -32.06 -21.06 -35.40
C ILE A 373 -31.46 -20.94 -36.81
N GLY A 374 -32.21 -21.40 -37.80
CA GLY A 374 -31.93 -21.13 -39.21
C GLY A 374 -32.43 -19.75 -39.59
N GLY A 375 -31.68 -19.08 -40.46
CA GLY A 375 -31.99 -17.78 -41.02
C GLY A 375 -30.80 -17.29 -41.83
N ASP A 376 -30.86 -17.52 -43.15
CA ASP A 376 -29.94 -17.00 -44.15
C ASP A 376 -29.88 -15.48 -44.10
N GLU A 377 -28.72 -14.91 -43.76
CA GLU A 377 -28.22 -13.63 -44.29
C GLU A 377 -26.72 -13.53 -43.98
N THR A 378 -25.89 -13.95 -44.94
CA THR A 378 -24.43 -13.80 -44.87
C THR A 378 -24.02 -12.35 -45.13
N LEU A 379 -23.71 -11.61 -44.06
CA LEU A 379 -22.96 -10.36 -44.12
C LEU A 379 -21.45 -10.70 -44.22
N THR A 380 -20.89 -10.63 -45.41
CA THR A 380 -19.44 -10.81 -45.63
C THR A 380 -18.72 -9.50 -45.30
N VAL A 381 -17.90 -9.52 -44.24
CA VAL A 381 -16.94 -8.44 -43.94
C VAL A 381 -15.60 -8.80 -44.58
N ASP A 382 -15.19 -8.00 -45.56
CA ASP A 382 -13.89 -8.14 -46.24
C ASP A 382 -12.78 -7.52 -45.39
N ALA A 383 -12.05 -8.37 -44.66
CA ALA A 383 -10.96 -7.98 -43.77
C ALA A 383 -9.75 -7.34 -44.51
N GLU A 384 -9.70 -7.42 -45.84
CA GLU A 384 -8.60 -6.89 -46.63
C GLU A 384 -8.78 -5.40 -46.96
N GLN A 385 -10.02 -4.91 -46.99
CA GLN A 385 -10.34 -3.52 -47.28
C GLN A 385 -10.06 -2.59 -46.08
N ASP A 386 -10.33 -3.04 -44.84
CA ASP A 386 -9.98 -2.29 -43.62
C ASP A 386 -8.47 -2.25 -43.35
N ALA A 387 -7.74 -3.30 -43.76
CA ALA A 387 -6.29 -3.35 -43.63
C ALA A 387 -5.57 -2.37 -44.58
N GLN A 388 -6.18 -2.02 -45.72
CA GLN A 388 -5.61 -1.04 -46.66
C GLN A 388 -5.74 0.40 -46.18
N VAL A 389 -6.82 0.75 -45.46
CA VAL A 389 -7.03 2.10 -44.91
C VAL A 389 -6.01 2.41 -43.81
N LEU A 390 -5.61 1.42 -43.02
CA LEU A 390 -4.61 1.58 -41.95
C LEU A 390 -3.16 1.68 -42.47
N ARG A 391 -2.86 1.10 -43.64
CA ARG A 391 -1.50 1.13 -44.24
C ARG A 391 -1.19 2.43 -44.99
N ALA A 392 -2.20 3.22 -45.35
CA ALA A 392 -2.01 4.48 -46.09
C ALA A 392 -1.50 5.67 -45.25
N ARG A 393 -1.34 5.52 -43.92
CA ARG A 393 -0.89 6.61 -43.02
C ARG A 393 0.60 6.65 -42.70
N VAL A 394 1.43 5.82 -43.35
CA VAL A 394 2.88 5.86 -43.14
C VAL A 394 3.58 5.93 -44.48
N SER A 395 3.87 7.15 -44.94
CA SER A 395 4.93 7.39 -45.91
C SER A 395 5.63 8.73 -45.64
N PRO A 396 6.96 8.84 -45.77
CA PRO A 396 7.74 9.94 -45.21
C PRO A 396 8.25 10.89 -46.29
N GLN A 397 7.62 12.05 -46.48
CA GLN A 397 8.17 13.13 -47.33
C GLN A 397 7.73 14.53 -46.85
N HIS A 398 8.56 15.20 -46.06
CA HIS A 398 9.13 16.52 -46.36
C HIS A 398 9.95 17.09 -45.19
N PRO A 399 11.03 17.85 -45.44
CA PRO A 399 11.89 18.45 -44.42
C PRO A 399 11.50 19.91 -44.12
N ILE A 400 12.09 20.46 -43.05
CA ILE A 400 12.12 21.86 -42.60
C ILE A 400 11.01 22.25 -41.60
N LEU A 401 11.37 22.33 -40.31
CA LEU A 401 11.47 23.60 -39.59
C LEU A 401 12.17 23.38 -38.23
N ASN A 402 13.34 24.01 -38.11
CA ASN A 402 13.98 24.34 -36.83
C ASN A 402 13.13 25.40 -36.11
N ASP A 403 13.29 25.47 -34.79
CA ASP A 403 12.60 26.34 -33.83
C ASP A 403 11.18 25.92 -33.42
N VAL A 404 11.13 24.97 -32.47
CA VAL A 404 10.04 24.89 -31.50
C VAL A 404 10.67 24.85 -30.11
N ASP A 405 10.43 25.92 -29.35
CA ASP A 405 10.73 26.08 -27.94
C ASP A 405 10.17 24.91 -27.10
N ASP A 406 10.75 24.68 -25.92
CA ASP A 406 10.41 23.66 -24.91
C ASP A 406 9.01 23.87 -24.26
N GLN A 407 8.00 24.31 -25.02
CA GLN A 407 6.62 24.50 -24.58
C GLN A 407 5.65 23.72 -25.49
N LEU A 408 4.77 22.93 -24.85
CA LEU A 408 3.70 22.09 -25.42
C LEU A 408 4.13 20.77 -26.09
N VAL A 409 4.27 19.73 -25.26
CA VAL A 409 3.70 18.41 -25.61
C VAL A 409 2.64 18.13 -24.54
N PRO A 410 1.34 18.13 -24.87
CA PRO A 410 0.31 17.74 -23.92
C PRO A 410 0.51 16.27 -23.53
N GLU A 411 0.51 15.98 -22.22
CA GLU A 411 0.30 14.63 -21.67
C GLU A 411 -1.13 14.17 -22.00
N LEU A 412 -1.35 13.82 -23.27
CA LEU A 412 -2.51 13.07 -23.73
C LEU A 412 -2.15 11.59 -23.65
N ALA A 413 -2.57 10.94 -22.57
CA ALA A 413 -2.87 9.52 -22.64
C ALA A 413 -3.95 9.32 -23.72
N PRO A 414 -3.85 8.32 -24.61
CA PRO A 414 -4.90 8.05 -25.57
C PRO A 414 -6.14 7.58 -24.81
N LEU A 415 -7.13 8.48 -24.75
CA LEU A 415 -8.55 8.14 -24.69
C LEU A 415 -8.87 7.30 -25.94
N LEU A 416 -9.02 5.99 -25.76
CA LEU A 416 -9.95 5.21 -26.56
C LEU A 416 -10.91 4.53 -25.59
N GLY A 417 -12.20 4.79 -25.83
CA GLY A 417 -13.33 4.18 -25.15
C GLY A 417 -13.51 2.70 -25.51
N PRO A 418 -14.65 2.11 -25.13
CA PRO A 418 -14.78 0.70 -24.81
C PRO A 418 -14.87 -0.17 -26.06
N GLU A 419 -14.01 -1.19 -26.15
CA GLU A 419 -14.36 -2.42 -26.86
C GLU A 419 -14.37 -3.58 -25.88
N SER A 420 -15.51 -4.23 -25.88
CA SER A 420 -15.87 -5.47 -25.20
C SER A 420 -14.90 -6.60 -25.48
N VAL A 421 -14.96 -7.61 -24.60
CA VAL A 421 -14.90 -9.07 -24.86
C VAL A 421 -13.99 -9.79 -23.84
N ASP A 422 -14.72 -10.53 -22.99
CA ASP A 422 -14.48 -11.89 -22.48
C ASP A 422 -13.54 -12.24 -21.32
N ARG A 423 -14.26 -12.72 -20.28
CA ARG A 423 -14.11 -13.97 -19.52
C ARG A 423 -13.06 -14.11 -18.43
N GLU A 424 -13.56 -14.78 -17.40
CA GLU A 424 -12.90 -15.42 -16.28
C GLU A 424 -11.73 -16.27 -16.78
N ASP A 425 -10.52 -15.78 -16.58
CA ASP A 425 -9.43 -16.54 -15.98
C ASP A 425 -8.29 -15.57 -15.62
N ASP A 426 -7.45 -15.99 -14.69
CA ASP A 426 -6.18 -15.39 -14.34
C ASP A 426 -6.12 -14.17 -13.40
N PHE A 427 -6.29 -14.48 -12.11
CA PHE A 427 -5.66 -13.74 -11.00
C PHE A 427 -4.12 -13.87 -11.03
N ILE A 428 -3.57 -14.96 -11.60
CA ILE A 428 -2.13 -15.21 -11.71
C ILE A 428 -1.50 -14.43 -12.88
N ASP A 429 -2.16 -14.31 -14.03
CA ASP A 429 -1.59 -13.60 -15.20
C ASP A 429 -1.49 -12.07 -14.99
N ARG A 430 -2.29 -11.48 -14.08
CA ARG A 430 -2.18 -10.04 -13.73
C ARG A 430 -0.99 -9.70 -12.83
N ILE A 431 -0.33 -10.70 -12.22
CA ILE A 431 0.94 -10.51 -11.48
C ILE A 431 2.12 -10.44 -12.45
N ASN A 432 1.95 -10.93 -13.69
CA ASN A 432 3.00 -11.04 -14.71
C ASN A 432 2.97 -9.94 -15.78
N LYS A 433 2.10 -8.93 -15.67
CA LYS A 433 2.07 -7.81 -16.62
C LYS A 433 3.00 -6.67 -16.17
N PRO A 434 4.00 -6.28 -16.98
CA PRO A 434 4.85 -5.13 -16.70
C PRO A 434 4.00 -3.87 -16.53
N TRP A 435 4.41 -2.99 -15.61
CA TRP A 435 3.63 -1.85 -15.14
C TRP A 435 3.38 -0.74 -16.20
N LEU A 436 3.93 -0.89 -17.40
CA LEU A 436 3.32 -0.29 -18.58
C LEU A 436 3.03 -1.43 -19.53
N GLY A 437 1.77 -1.58 -19.93
CA GLY A 437 1.38 -2.41 -21.08
C GLY A 437 2.10 -1.90 -22.31
N CYS A 438 3.37 -2.28 -22.45
CA CYS A 438 4.13 -2.14 -23.66
C CYS A 438 3.67 -3.30 -24.54
N PRO A 439 3.05 -3.02 -25.69
CA PRO A 439 2.61 -4.06 -26.62
C PRO A 439 3.72 -5.08 -26.94
N GLU A 440 4.99 -4.63 -26.91
CA GLU A 440 6.18 -5.46 -27.06
C GLU A 440 6.28 -6.64 -26.06
N PHE A 441 5.85 -6.45 -24.82
CA PHE A 441 5.89 -7.49 -23.79
C PHE A 441 4.61 -8.32 -23.75
N ASP A 442 3.46 -7.70 -24.05
CA ASP A 442 2.18 -8.41 -24.13
C ASP A 442 2.20 -9.47 -25.25
N ALA A 443 2.92 -9.21 -26.35
CA ALA A 443 3.13 -10.15 -27.46
C ALA A 443 4.09 -11.32 -27.17
N LYS A 444 4.82 -11.31 -26.03
CA LYS A 444 5.77 -12.38 -25.68
C LYS A 444 5.12 -13.46 -24.79
N PRO A 445 5.57 -14.73 -24.87
CA PRO A 445 5.08 -15.77 -23.97
C PRO A 445 5.50 -15.52 -22.51
N PRO A 446 4.77 -16.04 -21.50
CA PRO A 446 5.00 -15.72 -20.08
C PRO A 446 6.44 -15.89 -19.60
N TRP A 447 7.18 -16.89 -20.10
CA TRP A 447 8.57 -17.13 -19.73
C TRP A 447 9.58 -16.15 -20.32
N ARG A 448 9.16 -15.28 -21.25
CA ARG A 448 9.97 -14.19 -21.82
C ARG A 448 9.49 -12.81 -21.36
N ARG A 449 8.46 -12.74 -20.50
CA ARG A 449 7.94 -11.50 -19.94
C ARG A 449 8.75 -11.10 -18.70
N PRO A 450 9.21 -9.84 -18.59
CA PRO A 450 9.91 -9.38 -17.40
C PRO A 450 8.97 -9.30 -16.20
N SER A 451 9.46 -9.79 -15.06
CA SER A 451 8.72 -9.85 -13.81
C SER A 451 9.70 -9.88 -12.65
N VAL A 452 9.32 -9.30 -11.51
CA VAL A 452 10.13 -9.30 -10.28
C VAL A 452 10.49 -10.73 -9.86
N TRP A 453 9.61 -11.69 -10.09
CA TRP A 453 9.83 -13.09 -9.70
C TRP A 453 11.01 -13.74 -10.43
N TRP A 454 11.41 -13.23 -11.60
CA TRP A 454 12.61 -13.71 -12.29
C TRP A 454 13.91 -13.34 -11.57
N ILE A 455 13.93 -12.22 -10.85
CA ILE A 455 15.16 -11.73 -10.20
C ILE A 455 15.35 -12.29 -8.79
N ILE A 456 14.27 -12.73 -8.13
CA ILE A 456 14.32 -13.18 -6.73
C ILE A 456 15.17 -14.44 -6.53
N PRO A 457 14.92 -15.59 -7.21
CA PRO A 457 15.72 -16.80 -6.97
C PRO A 457 17.22 -16.61 -7.26
N PRO A 458 17.62 -15.96 -8.38
CA PRO A 458 19.01 -15.61 -8.63
C PRO A 458 19.59 -14.72 -7.53
N THR A 459 18.83 -13.72 -7.06
CA THR A 459 19.26 -12.85 -5.95
C THR A 459 19.48 -13.64 -4.66
N VAL A 460 18.64 -14.63 -4.32
CA VAL A 460 18.87 -15.50 -3.15
C VAL A 460 20.23 -16.19 -3.22
N LEU A 461 20.60 -16.73 -4.39
CA LEU A 461 21.88 -17.44 -4.56
C LEU A 461 23.07 -16.48 -4.36
N PHE A 462 22.99 -15.30 -4.96
CA PHE A 462 23.98 -14.25 -4.78
C PHE A 462 24.13 -13.87 -3.30
N THR A 463 23.02 -13.65 -2.60
CA THR A 463 23.04 -13.15 -1.22
C THR A 463 23.43 -14.23 -0.22
N LEU A 464 23.14 -15.50 -0.52
CA LEU A 464 23.64 -16.65 0.21
C LEU A 464 25.16 -16.76 0.14
N ALA A 465 25.71 -16.65 -1.08
CA ALA A 465 27.16 -16.67 -1.31
C ALA A 465 27.85 -15.46 -0.68
N PHE A 466 27.30 -14.25 -0.86
CA PHE A 466 27.79 -13.00 -0.27
C PHE A 466 27.78 -13.05 1.27
N GLY A 467 26.72 -13.59 1.89
CA GLY A 467 26.66 -13.79 3.33
C GLY A 467 27.64 -14.85 3.80
N GLY A 468 27.70 -15.99 3.12
CA GLY A 468 28.55 -17.13 3.48
C GLY A 468 30.05 -16.81 3.47
N ILE A 469 30.50 -15.93 2.59
CA ILE A 469 31.91 -15.52 2.52
C ILE A 469 32.29 -14.44 3.54
N ALA A 470 31.33 -13.72 4.12
CA ALA A 470 31.60 -12.51 4.91
C ALA A 470 32.54 -12.76 6.11
N VAL A 471 32.28 -13.80 6.90
CA VAL A 471 33.12 -14.16 8.07
C VAL A 471 34.43 -14.83 7.63
N PRO A 472 34.43 -15.89 6.77
CA PRO A 472 35.65 -16.54 6.31
C PRO A 472 36.65 -15.59 5.62
N LYS A 473 36.17 -14.57 4.91
CA LYS A 473 37.02 -13.59 4.22
C LYS A 473 37.75 -12.66 5.19
N VAL A 474 37.10 -12.23 6.25
CA VAL A 474 37.72 -11.42 7.32
C VAL A 474 38.77 -12.25 8.04
N ASN A 475 38.43 -13.49 8.41
CA ASN A 475 39.35 -14.37 9.14
C ASN A 475 40.52 -14.85 8.27
N LEU A 476 40.31 -15.05 6.96
CA LEU A 476 41.40 -15.27 6.02
C LEU A 476 42.35 -14.07 5.96
N ALA A 477 41.81 -12.85 5.88
CA ALA A 477 42.64 -11.64 5.88
C ALA A 477 43.44 -11.52 7.19
N LEU A 478 42.83 -11.81 8.33
CA LEU A 478 43.51 -11.82 9.63
C LEU A 478 44.63 -12.88 9.67
N ALA A 479 44.37 -14.11 9.23
CA ALA A 479 45.35 -15.19 9.23
C ALA A 479 46.55 -14.88 8.33
N VAL A 480 46.31 -14.37 7.11
CA VAL A 480 47.39 -13.98 6.17
C VAL A 480 48.22 -12.83 6.76
N VAL A 481 47.58 -11.82 7.33
CA VAL A 481 48.28 -10.70 7.98
C VAL A 481 49.08 -11.16 9.20
N CYS A 482 48.52 -12.07 10.00
CA CYS A 482 49.19 -12.64 11.16
C CYS A 482 50.44 -13.43 10.77
N ARG A 483 50.34 -14.26 9.72
CA ARG A 483 51.47 -14.98 9.13
C ARG A 483 52.57 -13.99 8.71
N ASP A 484 52.22 -12.98 7.93
CA ASP A 484 53.19 -11.99 7.42
C ASP A 484 53.84 -11.20 8.55
N TYR A 485 53.07 -10.82 9.58
CA TYR A 485 53.57 -10.11 10.75
C TYR A 485 54.63 -10.90 11.52
N PHE A 486 54.37 -12.18 11.81
CA PHE A 486 55.31 -13.02 12.55
C PHE A 486 56.50 -13.46 11.70
N ALA A 487 56.32 -13.64 10.39
CA ALA A 487 57.43 -13.83 9.45
C ALA A 487 58.37 -12.61 9.46
N ASP A 488 57.83 -11.38 9.43
CA ASP A 488 58.59 -10.14 9.53
C ASP A 488 59.29 -9.99 10.89
N GLN A 489 58.66 -10.38 12.00
CA GLN A 489 59.31 -10.38 13.32
C GLN A 489 60.48 -11.35 13.37
N LYS A 490 60.31 -12.58 12.89
CA LYS A 490 61.39 -13.58 12.83
C LYS A 490 62.52 -13.17 11.89
N ALA A 491 62.22 -12.44 10.81
CA ALA A 491 63.24 -11.88 9.93
C ALA A 491 64.05 -10.76 10.61
N LYS A 492 63.43 -9.98 11.50
CA LYS A 492 64.10 -8.91 12.28
C LYS A 492 64.86 -9.46 13.50
N ASP A 493 64.33 -10.50 14.14
CA ASP A 493 64.94 -11.17 15.29
C ASP A 493 64.93 -12.69 15.07
N PRO A 494 66.07 -13.29 14.67
CA PRO A 494 66.16 -14.73 14.46
C PRO A 494 65.89 -15.58 15.71
N ALA A 495 65.97 -15.02 16.92
CA ALA A 495 65.67 -15.72 18.17
C ALA A 495 64.16 -15.77 18.48
N PHE A 496 63.35 -14.96 17.79
CA PHE A 496 61.91 -14.92 17.97
C PHE A 496 61.24 -16.21 17.48
N THR A 497 60.45 -16.83 18.34
CA THR A 497 59.67 -18.05 18.04
C THR A 497 58.19 -17.81 18.27
N TYR A 498 57.36 -18.40 17.41
CA TYR A 498 55.91 -18.25 17.46
C TYR A 498 55.24 -19.55 16.97
N ALA A 499 54.00 -19.78 17.42
CA ALA A 499 53.21 -20.91 16.96
C ALA A 499 52.80 -20.72 15.49
N PRO A 500 52.89 -21.76 14.64
CA PRO A 500 52.50 -21.64 13.23
C PRO A 500 51.04 -21.20 13.11
N VAL A 501 50.77 -20.31 12.15
CA VAL A 501 49.40 -19.87 11.86
C VAL A 501 48.71 -20.96 11.05
N ILE A 502 47.64 -21.54 11.59
CA ILE A 502 46.87 -22.62 10.96
C ILE A 502 45.62 -22.01 10.31
N PHE A 503 45.55 -22.04 8.97
CA PHE A 503 44.45 -21.43 8.24
C PHE A 503 43.13 -22.19 8.44
N GLY A 504 42.13 -21.49 8.98
CA GLY A 504 40.81 -22.06 9.25
C GLY A 504 40.60 -22.58 10.66
N ASP A 505 41.64 -22.55 11.49
CA ASP A 505 41.58 -22.91 12.92
C ASP A 505 41.64 -21.65 13.81
N ASP A 506 41.43 -21.83 15.12
CA ASP A 506 41.58 -20.76 16.10
C ASP A 506 43.06 -20.46 16.37
N ASN A 507 43.47 -19.22 16.10
CA ASN A 507 44.86 -18.76 16.25
C ASN A 507 44.95 -17.70 17.35
N ASP A 508 45.07 -18.13 18.61
CA ASP A 508 45.17 -17.23 19.77
C ASP A 508 46.32 -16.21 19.64
N GLN A 509 47.42 -16.61 19.01
CA GLN A 509 48.58 -15.76 18.74
C GLN A 509 48.25 -14.57 17.83
N CYS A 510 47.18 -14.63 17.04
CA CYS A 510 46.75 -13.55 16.14
C CYS A 510 45.84 -12.51 16.82
N ARG A 511 45.45 -12.73 18.08
CA ARG A 511 44.54 -11.84 18.85
C ARG A 511 45.23 -10.61 19.45
N ILE A 512 46.46 -10.30 19.03
CA ILE A 512 47.21 -9.13 19.52
C ILE A 512 46.77 -7.82 18.84
N PRO A 513 46.79 -6.68 19.54
CA PRO A 513 46.36 -5.39 18.98
C PRO A 513 47.08 -4.97 17.69
N ALA A 514 48.36 -5.34 17.54
CA ALA A 514 49.15 -5.03 16.36
C ALA A 514 48.61 -5.73 15.10
N VAL A 515 48.35 -7.03 15.18
CA VAL A 515 47.81 -7.84 14.07
C VAL A 515 46.39 -7.39 13.74
N GLN A 516 45.53 -7.20 14.75
CA GLN A 516 44.16 -6.70 14.57
C GLN A 516 44.13 -5.32 13.88
N SER A 517 45.04 -4.42 14.26
CA SER A 517 45.17 -3.09 13.64
C SER A 517 45.62 -3.17 12.18
N ILE A 518 46.61 -4.01 11.86
CA ILE A 518 47.08 -4.21 10.47
C ILE A 518 45.97 -4.85 9.63
N ALA A 519 45.30 -5.88 10.14
CA ALA A 519 44.19 -6.54 9.46
C ALA A 519 43.03 -5.57 9.16
N SER A 520 42.65 -4.74 10.14
CA SER A 520 41.65 -3.69 9.93
C SER A 520 42.08 -2.71 8.83
N ARG A 521 43.36 -2.30 8.80
CA ARG A 521 43.88 -1.38 7.75
C ARG A 521 43.91 -2.04 6.37
N THR A 522 44.28 -3.32 6.28
CA THR A 522 44.25 -4.08 5.03
C THR A 522 42.82 -4.17 4.48
N LEU A 523 41.84 -4.55 5.30
CA LEU A 523 40.44 -4.60 4.91
C LEU A 523 39.88 -3.21 4.55
N LEU A 524 40.33 -2.17 5.25
CA LEU A 524 40.02 -0.78 4.89
C LEU A 524 40.50 -0.45 3.48
N TYR A 525 41.75 -0.78 3.12
CA TYR A 525 42.27 -0.53 1.78
C TYR A 525 41.50 -1.31 0.69
N VAL A 526 41.12 -2.56 0.96
CA VAL A 526 40.25 -3.35 0.08
C VAL A 526 38.92 -2.64 -0.18
N ASN A 527 38.24 -2.18 0.88
CA ASN A 527 36.98 -1.46 0.76
C ASN A 527 37.13 -0.11 0.03
N LEU A 528 38.23 0.61 0.29
CA LEU A 528 38.53 1.88 -0.36
C LEU A 528 38.71 1.72 -1.86
N ILE A 529 39.49 0.72 -2.29
CA ILE A 529 39.74 0.46 -3.72
C ILE A 529 38.43 0.12 -4.43
N SER A 530 37.70 -0.89 -3.93
CA SER A 530 36.42 -1.31 -4.56
C SER A 530 35.37 -0.20 -4.50
N GLY A 531 35.19 0.43 -3.34
CA GLY A 531 34.18 1.46 -3.12
C GLY A 531 34.43 2.74 -3.92
N PHE A 532 35.67 3.21 -3.99
CA PHE A 532 36.01 4.43 -4.74
C PHE A 532 35.83 4.22 -6.25
N LEU A 533 36.34 3.11 -6.79
CA LEU A 533 36.15 2.75 -8.19
C LEU A 533 34.67 2.58 -8.52
N SER A 534 33.91 1.89 -7.66
CA SER A 534 32.46 1.76 -7.80
C SER A 534 31.76 3.12 -7.81
N ALA A 535 32.12 4.06 -6.93
CA ALA A 535 31.52 5.39 -6.90
C ALA A 535 31.79 6.20 -8.19
N LEU A 536 32.96 6.02 -8.81
CA LEU A 536 33.29 6.65 -10.09
C LEU A 536 32.52 6.04 -11.26
N VAL A 537 32.40 4.71 -11.28
CA VAL A 537 31.84 3.97 -12.42
C VAL A 537 30.31 3.86 -12.37
N SER A 538 29.71 3.77 -11.17
CA SER A 538 28.27 3.50 -10.97
C SER A 538 27.34 4.48 -11.69
N PRO A 539 27.52 5.82 -11.63
CA PRO A 539 26.66 6.75 -12.36
C PRO A 539 26.62 6.49 -13.86
N ARG A 540 27.75 6.07 -14.44
CA ARG A 540 27.91 5.88 -15.89
C ARG A 540 27.30 4.57 -16.35
N LEU A 541 27.58 3.49 -15.64
CA LEU A 541 26.96 2.20 -15.94
C LEU A 541 25.45 2.26 -15.70
N GLY A 542 24.98 3.05 -14.73
CA GLY A 542 23.57 3.38 -14.55
C GLY A 542 22.94 4.05 -15.78
N GLU A 543 23.51 5.16 -16.28
CA GLU A 543 23.01 5.82 -17.51
C GLU A 543 23.17 4.92 -18.76
N LEU A 544 24.19 4.06 -18.79
CA LEU A 544 24.39 3.10 -19.87
C LEU A 544 23.30 2.03 -19.86
N SER A 545 22.82 1.61 -18.68
CA SER A 545 21.73 0.64 -18.53
C SER A 545 20.40 1.17 -19.04
N ASP A 546 20.14 2.48 -18.97
CA ASP A 546 18.95 3.11 -19.58
C ASP A 546 18.97 3.02 -21.13
N ARG A 547 20.15 2.87 -21.74
CA ARG A 547 20.32 2.82 -23.20
C ARG A 547 20.45 1.40 -23.75
N HIS A 548 21.08 0.50 -23.00
CA HIS A 548 21.42 -0.85 -23.48
C HIS A 548 20.64 -1.95 -22.77
N GLY A 549 19.82 -1.62 -21.76
CA GLY A 549 19.07 -2.57 -20.95
C GLY A 549 19.69 -2.77 -19.55
N ARG A 550 18.90 -3.28 -18.61
CA ARG A 550 19.33 -3.55 -17.23
C ARG A 550 20.19 -4.81 -17.12
N MET A 551 19.82 -5.86 -17.85
CA MET A 551 20.41 -7.20 -17.67
C MET A 551 21.87 -7.31 -18.11
N PRO A 552 22.30 -6.74 -19.26
CA PRO A 552 23.71 -6.80 -19.65
C PRO A 552 24.64 -6.09 -18.65
N LEU A 553 24.19 -4.98 -18.08
CA LEU A 553 24.95 -4.20 -17.11
C LEU A 553 25.02 -4.92 -15.76
N LEU A 554 23.94 -5.59 -15.36
CA LEU A 554 23.93 -6.44 -14.16
C LEU A 554 24.89 -7.63 -14.34
N ALA A 555 24.90 -8.27 -15.51
CA ALA A 555 25.84 -9.36 -15.81
C ALA A 555 27.31 -8.92 -15.72
N ILE A 556 27.66 -7.70 -16.16
CA ILE A 556 29.00 -7.13 -16.00
C ILE A 556 29.39 -7.00 -14.52
N CYS A 557 28.46 -6.52 -13.68
CA CYS A 557 28.70 -6.39 -12.24
C CYS A 557 29.06 -7.75 -11.62
N ILE A 558 28.25 -8.77 -11.94
CA ILE A 558 28.40 -10.11 -11.38
C ILE A 558 29.61 -10.83 -11.93
N PHE A 559 29.96 -10.61 -13.19
CA PHE A 559 31.22 -11.10 -13.74
C PHE A 559 32.43 -10.52 -12.98
N GLY A 560 32.40 -9.23 -12.63
CA GLY A 560 33.42 -8.60 -11.80
C GLY A 560 33.51 -9.22 -10.41
N THR A 561 32.37 -9.46 -9.75
CA THR A 561 32.34 -10.15 -8.46
C THR A 561 32.84 -11.59 -8.57
N LEU A 562 32.47 -12.33 -9.61
CA LEU A 562 32.94 -13.70 -9.85
C LEU A 562 34.46 -13.75 -10.00
N LEU A 563 35.04 -12.83 -10.78
CA LEU A 563 36.48 -12.74 -10.98
C LEU A 563 37.21 -12.31 -9.69
N SER A 564 36.63 -11.39 -8.91
CA SER A 564 37.13 -11.00 -7.59
C SER A 564 37.16 -12.19 -6.61
N GLU A 565 36.09 -12.99 -6.57
CA GLU A 565 36.06 -14.18 -5.73
C GLU A 565 36.98 -15.29 -6.23
N PHE A 566 37.26 -15.38 -7.53
CA PHE A 566 38.31 -16.26 -8.04
C PHE A 566 39.69 -15.92 -7.44
N PHE A 567 40.08 -14.63 -7.43
CA PHE A 567 41.35 -14.21 -6.82
C PHE A 567 41.39 -14.39 -5.31
N THR A 568 40.26 -14.16 -4.63
CA THR A 568 40.15 -14.43 -3.18
C THR A 568 40.27 -15.93 -2.88
N THR A 569 39.64 -16.78 -3.71
CA THR A 569 39.73 -18.24 -3.61
C THR A 569 41.14 -18.74 -3.90
N PHE A 570 41.85 -18.14 -4.87
CA PHE A 570 43.25 -18.43 -5.13
C PHE A 570 44.13 -18.16 -3.91
N LEU A 571 43.94 -17.02 -3.23
CA LEU A 571 44.64 -16.72 -1.98
C LEU A 571 44.31 -17.74 -0.88
N ALA A 572 43.05 -18.15 -0.75
CA ALA A 572 42.65 -19.17 0.22
C ALA A 572 43.24 -20.56 -0.07
N ALA A 573 43.39 -20.92 -1.34
CA ALA A 573 43.92 -22.21 -1.78
C ALA A 573 45.45 -22.32 -1.66
N TYR A 574 46.16 -21.19 -1.73
CA TYR A 574 47.62 -21.14 -1.61
C TYR A 574 48.05 -20.19 -0.48
N PRO A 575 47.60 -20.43 0.77
CA PRO A 575 47.73 -19.47 1.85
C PRO A 575 49.15 -19.36 2.42
N ASP A 576 50.11 -20.19 2.00
CA ASP A 576 51.52 -20.10 2.42
C ASP A 576 52.39 -19.30 1.45
N SER A 577 52.04 -19.29 0.15
CA SER A 577 52.85 -18.67 -0.91
C SER A 577 52.22 -17.42 -1.51
N ALA A 578 50.89 -17.27 -1.41
CA ALA A 578 50.19 -16.12 -1.95
C ALA A 578 50.33 -14.89 -1.03
N SER A 579 50.58 -13.74 -1.66
CA SER A 579 50.68 -12.45 -0.99
C SER A 579 49.29 -11.88 -0.69
N VAL A 580 49.18 -11.14 0.42
CA VAL A 580 47.99 -10.33 0.76
C VAL A 580 47.54 -9.39 -0.37
N ASN A 581 48.44 -9.01 -1.28
CA ASN A 581 48.16 -8.13 -2.42
C ASN A 581 47.04 -8.64 -3.35
N TRP A 582 46.77 -9.95 -3.38
CA TRP A 582 45.66 -10.51 -4.15
C TRP A 582 44.29 -10.01 -3.70
N PHE A 583 44.12 -9.62 -2.43
CA PHE A 583 42.92 -8.93 -1.97
C PHE A 583 42.71 -7.58 -2.67
N PHE A 584 43.78 -6.83 -2.93
CA PHE A 584 43.69 -5.54 -3.63
C PHE A 584 43.37 -5.71 -5.12
N VAL A 585 43.93 -6.75 -5.76
CA VAL A 585 43.58 -7.13 -7.14
C VAL A 585 42.10 -7.49 -7.23
N ALA A 586 41.61 -8.33 -6.32
CA ALA A 586 40.20 -8.69 -6.24
C ALA A 586 39.29 -7.46 -6.06
N ALA A 587 39.65 -6.55 -5.14
CA ALA A 587 38.93 -5.31 -4.90
C ALA A 587 38.90 -4.37 -6.11
N PHE A 588 40.03 -4.25 -6.82
CA PHE A 588 40.16 -3.41 -8.01
C PHE A 588 39.20 -3.87 -9.11
N ILE A 589 39.17 -5.17 -9.37
CA ILE A 589 38.30 -5.78 -10.38
C ILE A 589 36.82 -5.61 -10.02
N ASP A 590 36.45 -5.92 -8.77
CA ASP A 590 35.07 -5.76 -8.29
C ASP A 590 34.61 -4.29 -8.40
N GLY A 591 35.46 -3.35 -8.01
CA GLY A 591 35.20 -1.92 -8.09
C GLY A 591 35.02 -1.40 -9.53
N LEU A 592 35.87 -1.84 -10.46
CA LEU A 592 35.76 -1.46 -11.88
C LEU A 592 34.46 -1.91 -12.53
N CYS A 593 33.90 -3.03 -12.09
CA CYS A 593 32.62 -3.54 -12.56
C CYS A 593 31.41 -2.96 -11.80
N GLY A 594 31.63 -2.01 -10.87
CA GLY A 594 30.57 -1.34 -10.12
C GLY A 594 30.21 -1.99 -8.78
N SER A 595 30.76 -3.17 -8.47
CA SER A 595 30.57 -3.89 -7.21
C SER A 595 29.09 -4.15 -6.84
N PHE A 596 28.85 -4.60 -5.61
CA PHE A 596 27.54 -4.83 -5.01
C PHE A 596 26.60 -3.60 -5.07
N THR A 597 27.14 -2.39 -4.94
CA THR A 597 26.36 -1.13 -4.89
C THR A 597 25.64 -0.84 -6.20
N LEU A 598 26.33 -0.99 -7.34
CA LEU A 598 25.69 -0.86 -8.65
C LEU A 598 24.72 -2.02 -8.90
N GLY A 599 25.11 -3.25 -8.53
CA GLY A 599 24.24 -4.42 -8.66
C GLY A 599 22.89 -4.24 -7.96
N LEU A 600 22.89 -3.78 -6.70
CA LEU A 600 21.66 -3.49 -5.95
C LEU A 600 20.83 -2.39 -6.61
N SER A 601 21.47 -1.33 -7.12
CA SER A 601 20.78 -0.24 -7.85
C SER A 601 20.11 -0.74 -9.14
N LEU A 602 20.77 -1.64 -9.88
CA LEU A 602 20.21 -2.26 -11.09
C LEU A 602 19.05 -3.21 -10.77
N VAL A 603 19.14 -4.00 -9.69
CA VAL A 603 18.03 -4.85 -9.22
C VAL A 603 16.83 -4.02 -8.80
N HIS A 604 17.03 -2.91 -8.07
CA HIS A 604 15.94 -1.98 -7.75
C HIS A 604 15.34 -1.33 -9.00
N SER A 605 16.17 -0.98 -9.98
CA SER A 605 15.71 -0.41 -11.26
C SER A 605 14.87 -1.43 -12.04
N TYR A 606 15.33 -2.68 -12.14
CA TYR A 606 14.59 -3.79 -12.74
C TYR A 606 13.22 -3.99 -12.07
N ALA A 607 13.21 -3.99 -10.74
CA ALA A 607 11.99 -4.15 -9.96
C ALA A 607 11.02 -2.97 -10.14
N ALA A 608 11.54 -1.74 -10.21
CA ALA A 608 10.74 -0.55 -10.47
C ALA A 608 10.16 -0.54 -11.90
N ASP A 609 10.89 -1.10 -12.88
CA ASP A 609 10.41 -1.28 -14.26
C ASP A 609 9.23 -2.28 -14.31
N CYS A 610 9.24 -3.30 -13.45
CA CYS A 610 8.19 -4.33 -13.40
C CYS A 610 7.01 -3.99 -12.46
N THR A 611 7.14 -2.98 -11.60
CA THR A 611 6.20 -2.75 -10.47
C THR A 611 5.58 -1.36 -10.46
N SER A 612 4.28 -1.31 -10.18
CA SER A 612 3.54 -0.06 -9.99
C SER A 612 4.03 0.76 -8.80
N PRO A 613 4.12 2.11 -8.90
CA PRO A 613 4.56 3.00 -7.82
C PRO A 613 3.94 2.67 -6.46
N GLU A 614 2.67 2.32 -6.45
CA GLU A 614 1.90 2.03 -5.25
C GLU A 614 2.34 0.73 -4.57
N ARG A 615 2.89 -0.23 -5.33
CA ARG A 615 3.34 -1.55 -4.86
C ARG A 615 4.86 -1.63 -4.67
N ARG A 616 5.61 -0.61 -5.10
CA ARG A 616 7.09 -0.60 -5.03
C ARG A 616 7.60 -0.75 -3.61
N ASN A 617 6.90 -0.23 -2.60
CA ASN A 617 7.30 -0.38 -1.20
C ASN A 617 7.35 -1.86 -0.76
N VAL A 618 6.35 -2.65 -1.14
CA VAL A 618 6.27 -4.08 -0.81
C VAL A 618 7.32 -4.85 -1.61
N VAL A 619 7.48 -4.53 -2.90
CA VAL A 619 8.47 -5.20 -3.76
C VAL A 619 9.90 -4.88 -3.33
N PHE A 620 10.22 -3.62 -3.02
CA PHE A 620 11.52 -3.25 -2.46
C PHE A 620 11.73 -3.91 -1.09
N GLY A 621 10.68 -4.00 -0.26
CA GLY A 621 10.69 -4.78 0.96
C GLY A 621 11.04 -6.26 0.73
N LEU A 622 10.46 -6.88 -0.30
CA LEU A 622 10.71 -8.27 -0.68
C LEU A 622 12.15 -8.48 -1.18
N ILE A 623 12.70 -7.54 -1.95
CA ILE A 623 14.11 -7.58 -2.40
C ILE A 623 15.06 -7.49 -1.20
N HIS A 624 14.79 -6.60 -0.25
CA HIS A 624 15.60 -6.52 0.98
C HIS A 624 15.43 -7.77 1.86
N ALA A 625 14.22 -8.33 1.96
CA ALA A 625 14.00 -9.58 2.67
C ALA A 625 14.78 -10.74 2.03
N THR A 626 14.86 -10.77 0.70
CA THR A 626 15.67 -11.75 -0.06
C THR A 626 17.17 -11.58 0.25
N LEU A 627 17.64 -10.33 0.30
CA LEU A 627 19.02 -10.00 0.70
C LEU A 627 19.35 -10.50 2.10
N PHE A 628 18.54 -10.13 3.09
CA PHE A 628 18.78 -10.55 4.47
C PHE A 628 18.55 -12.05 4.70
N SER A 629 17.70 -12.71 3.92
CA SER A 629 17.53 -14.17 3.99
C SER A 629 18.80 -14.90 3.57
N GLY A 630 19.44 -14.45 2.49
CA GLY A 630 20.75 -14.98 2.08
C GLY A 630 21.84 -14.71 3.12
N ILE A 631 21.88 -13.51 3.71
CA ILE A 631 22.86 -13.16 4.76
C ILE A 631 22.54 -13.84 6.10
N ALA A 632 21.30 -14.28 6.32
CA ALA A 632 20.93 -15.08 7.50
C ALA A 632 21.31 -16.56 7.34
N LEU A 633 21.08 -17.15 6.15
CA LEU A 633 21.35 -18.56 5.90
C LEU A 633 22.80 -18.82 5.51
N GLY A 634 23.44 -17.88 4.81
CA GLY A 634 24.79 -18.01 4.25
C GLY A 634 25.85 -18.28 5.31
N PRO A 635 26.08 -17.37 6.27
CA PRO A 635 27.09 -17.57 7.31
C PRO A 635 26.88 -18.89 8.06
N PHE A 636 25.64 -19.24 8.42
CA PHE A 636 25.34 -20.49 9.10
C PHE A 636 25.75 -21.72 8.28
N LEU A 637 25.29 -21.84 7.03
CA LEU A 637 25.61 -22.97 6.16
C LEU A 637 27.11 -23.08 5.87
N PHE A 638 27.75 -21.94 5.56
CA PHE A 638 29.16 -21.91 5.23
C PHE A 638 30.08 -22.05 6.45
N GLY A 639 29.63 -21.63 7.63
CA GLY A 639 30.28 -21.91 8.90
C GLY A 639 30.24 -23.41 9.25
N LEU A 640 29.14 -24.10 8.94
CA LEU A 640 29.07 -25.57 9.05
C LEU A 640 30.00 -26.25 8.04
N ILE A 641 30.03 -25.78 6.78
CA ILE A 641 30.97 -26.29 5.78
C ILE A 641 32.40 -26.16 6.30
N ALA A 642 32.80 -24.96 6.76
CA ALA A 642 34.13 -24.73 7.32
C ALA A 642 34.47 -25.70 8.46
N LYS A 643 33.51 -25.92 9.38
CA LYS A 643 33.67 -26.82 10.53
C LYS A 643 33.84 -28.29 10.13
N TYR A 644 33.08 -28.78 9.16
CA TYR A 644 33.10 -30.19 8.77
C TYR A 644 34.12 -30.53 7.69
N SER A 645 34.48 -29.58 6.82
CA SER A 645 35.48 -29.80 5.76
C SER A 645 36.92 -29.68 6.25
N GLY A 646 37.14 -29.21 7.49
CA GLY A 646 38.48 -29.05 8.06
C GLY A 646 39.35 -27.99 7.39
N GLY A 647 38.74 -27.01 6.69
CA GLY A 647 39.49 -25.96 5.99
C GLY A 647 38.62 -24.97 5.23
N LEU A 648 39.12 -23.73 5.09
CA LEU A 648 38.39 -22.61 4.48
C LEU A 648 38.23 -22.72 2.96
N VAL A 649 39.09 -23.49 2.27
CA VAL A 649 39.09 -23.58 0.80
C VAL A 649 37.75 -24.08 0.25
N ALA A 650 37.12 -25.06 0.92
CA ALA A 650 35.83 -25.59 0.53
C ALA A 650 34.72 -24.52 0.53
N VAL A 651 34.77 -23.59 1.50
CA VAL A 651 33.85 -22.44 1.59
C VAL A 651 34.03 -21.54 0.36
N PHE A 652 35.26 -21.14 0.06
CA PHE A 652 35.55 -20.24 -1.07
C PHE A 652 35.19 -20.87 -2.42
N LEU A 653 35.44 -22.16 -2.61
CA LEU A 653 35.03 -22.89 -3.82
C LEU A 653 33.51 -22.97 -3.96
N ALA A 654 32.79 -23.23 -2.87
CA ALA A 654 31.33 -23.25 -2.89
C ALA A 654 30.74 -21.85 -3.22
N VAL A 655 31.33 -20.78 -2.69
CA VAL A 655 30.96 -19.39 -3.04
C VAL A 655 31.20 -19.10 -4.52
N LEU A 656 32.37 -19.48 -5.04
CA LEU A 656 32.72 -19.31 -6.46
C LEU A 656 31.72 -20.05 -7.36
N ALA A 657 31.34 -21.27 -7.00
CA ALA A 657 30.35 -22.06 -7.72
C ALA A 657 28.95 -21.39 -7.70
N LEU A 658 28.49 -20.92 -6.54
CA LEU A 658 27.18 -20.24 -6.42
C LEU A 658 27.12 -18.95 -7.24
N HIS A 659 28.16 -18.11 -7.19
CA HIS A 659 28.23 -16.92 -8.04
C HIS A 659 28.30 -17.27 -9.53
N GLY A 660 28.96 -18.38 -9.89
CA GLY A 660 28.99 -18.88 -11.27
C GLY A 660 27.61 -19.33 -11.76
N VAL A 661 26.87 -20.09 -10.94
CA VAL A 661 25.48 -20.48 -11.23
C VAL A 661 24.59 -19.24 -11.36
N TYR A 662 24.73 -18.27 -10.45
CA TYR A 662 23.99 -17.01 -10.52
C TYR A 662 24.28 -16.25 -11.82
N PHE A 663 25.54 -16.11 -12.23
CA PHE A 663 25.91 -15.49 -13.50
C PHE A 663 25.26 -16.19 -14.70
N LEU A 664 25.30 -17.52 -14.73
CA LEU A 664 24.65 -18.31 -15.78
C LEU A 664 23.13 -18.09 -15.79
N MET A 665 22.49 -18.04 -14.63
CA MET A 665 21.06 -17.78 -14.55
C MET A 665 20.68 -16.40 -15.07
N LEU A 666 21.44 -15.37 -14.71
CA LEU A 666 21.22 -14.00 -15.20
C LEU A 666 21.31 -13.92 -16.73
N VAL A 667 22.32 -14.55 -17.33
CA VAL A 667 22.60 -14.44 -18.77
C VAL A 667 21.63 -15.30 -19.60
N LEU A 668 21.24 -16.48 -19.09
CA LEU A 668 20.46 -17.45 -19.86
C LEU A 668 18.95 -17.35 -19.66
N PHE A 669 18.48 -17.04 -18.45
CA PHE A 669 17.06 -17.20 -18.10
C PHE A 669 16.31 -15.90 -17.81
N ILE A 670 16.99 -14.83 -17.40
CA ILE A 670 16.29 -13.62 -16.95
C ILE A 670 16.02 -12.67 -18.13
N PRO A 671 14.74 -12.36 -18.43
CA PRO A 671 14.40 -11.44 -19.50
C PRO A 671 14.72 -9.98 -19.15
N GLU A 672 15.06 -9.19 -20.17
CA GLU A 672 15.29 -7.75 -20.06
C GLU A 672 14.01 -6.99 -19.67
N SER A 673 14.09 -6.12 -18.65
CA SER A 673 12.95 -5.32 -18.16
C SER A 673 12.67 -4.09 -19.00
N LEU A 674 13.69 -3.52 -19.65
CA LEU A 674 13.54 -2.28 -20.41
C LEU A 674 13.20 -2.55 -21.88
N SER A 675 12.05 -2.06 -22.35
CA SER A 675 11.60 -2.22 -23.74
C SER A 675 12.54 -1.57 -24.76
N LYS A 676 12.55 -2.10 -26.00
CA LYS A 676 13.41 -1.58 -27.08
C LYS A 676 13.06 -0.15 -27.46
N ASP A 677 11.79 0.23 -27.38
CA ASP A 677 11.34 1.60 -27.65
C ASP A 677 11.90 2.59 -26.61
N ARG A 678 11.87 2.23 -25.32
CA ARG A 678 12.44 3.07 -24.26
C ARG A 678 13.95 3.20 -24.41
N GLN A 679 14.64 2.12 -24.74
CA GLN A 679 16.06 2.14 -25.06
C GLN A 679 16.34 3.08 -26.26
N ALA A 680 15.51 3.04 -27.31
CA ALA A 680 15.65 3.90 -28.47
C ALA A 680 15.47 5.39 -28.11
N VAL A 681 14.46 5.73 -27.31
CA VAL A 681 14.24 7.10 -26.81
C VAL A 681 15.41 7.60 -25.97
N ALA A 682 15.98 6.75 -25.11
CA ALA A 682 17.17 7.11 -24.33
C ALA A 682 18.39 7.34 -25.23
N LYS A 683 18.58 6.51 -26.26
CA LYS A 683 19.67 6.68 -27.26
C LYS A 683 19.52 7.97 -28.05
N THR A 684 18.32 8.30 -28.54
CA THR A 684 18.10 9.53 -29.32
C THR A 684 18.33 10.78 -28.48
N LYS A 685 17.87 10.82 -27.22
CA LYS A 685 18.18 11.91 -26.28
C LYS A 685 19.68 12.08 -26.05
N HIS A 686 20.41 10.97 -25.91
CA HIS A 686 21.87 11.01 -25.75
C HIS A 686 22.57 11.54 -27.01
N ILE A 687 22.17 11.08 -28.19
CA ILE A 687 22.70 11.56 -29.48
C ILE A 687 22.44 13.06 -29.66
N ALA A 688 21.23 13.54 -29.35
CA ALA A 688 20.89 14.96 -29.42
C ALA A 688 21.75 15.81 -28.47
N LYS A 689 21.97 15.32 -27.23
CA LYS A 689 22.86 15.96 -26.25
C LYS A 689 24.31 15.99 -26.71
N GLN A 690 24.77 14.94 -27.40
CA GLN A 690 26.11 14.87 -27.96
C GLN A 690 26.27 15.83 -29.16
N LYS A 691 25.28 15.92 -30.05
CA LYS A 691 25.26 16.88 -31.17
C LYS A 691 25.31 18.35 -30.70
N ARG A 692 24.69 18.67 -29.57
CA ARG A 692 24.77 20.01 -28.94
C ARG A 692 26.16 20.30 -28.31
N SER A 693 27.04 19.31 -28.22
CA SER A 693 28.35 19.42 -27.59
C SER A 693 29.45 19.19 -28.63
N ASN A 694 29.98 20.26 -29.23
CA ASN A 694 31.07 20.27 -30.23
C ASN A 694 32.44 19.76 -29.69
N SER A 695 32.51 18.52 -29.20
CA SER A 695 33.70 18.00 -28.51
C SER A 695 34.10 16.62 -29.04
N THR A 696 35.41 16.43 -29.26
CA THR A 696 36.03 15.18 -29.76
C THR A 696 35.92 14.03 -28.75
N SER A 697 35.96 12.77 -29.21
CA SER A 697 35.75 11.58 -28.37
C SER A 697 36.70 11.48 -27.15
N ARG A 698 37.95 11.96 -27.26
CA ARG A 698 38.91 11.99 -26.14
C ARG A 698 38.68 13.16 -25.17
N GLN A 699 38.34 14.35 -25.67
CA GLN A 699 37.95 15.49 -24.80
C GLN A 699 36.64 15.21 -24.03
N ASN A 700 35.73 14.42 -24.62
CA ASN A 700 34.51 14.00 -23.96
C ASN A 700 34.79 13.18 -22.71
N ILE A 701 35.68 12.17 -22.75
CA ILE A 701 35.98 11.31 -21.59
C ILE A 701 36.56 12.10 -20.41
N TRP A 702 37.53 12.99 -20.64
CA TRP A 702 38.12 13.81 -19.57
C TRP A 702 37.16 14.86 -19.01
N ARG A 703 36.37 15.52 -19.86
CA ARG A 703 35.31 16.43 -19.41
C ARG A 703 34.24 15.66 -18.62
N GLU A 704 33.97 14.42 -19.00
CA GLU A 704 32.99 13.56 -18.38
C GLU A 704 33.44 12.98 -17.03
N LEU A 705 34.74 12.69 -16.87
CA LEU A 705 35.36 12.30 -15.59
C LEU A 705 35.63 13.50 -14.67
N HIS A 706 35.36 14.73 -15.14
CA HIS A 706 35.50 15.92 -14.31
C HIS A 706 34.63 15.78 -13.04
N PRO A 707 35.16 16.02 -11.83
CA PRO A 707 34.46 15.74 -10.58
C PRO A 707 33.04 16.33 -10.49
N ALA A 708 32.85 17.55 -11.00
CA ALA A 708 31.55 18.21 -11.07
C ALA A 708 30.47 17.43 -11.85
N ASN A 709 30.84 16.64 -12.85
CA ASN A 709 29.91 15.85 -13.66
C ASN A 709 29.53 14.51 -13.01
N ILE A 710 30.34 14.00 -12.08
CA ILE A 710 30.06 12.77 -11.31
C ILE A 710 28.84 12.99 -10.40
N PHE A 711 28.72 14.18 -9.83
CA PHE A 711 27.60 14.55 -8.95
C PHE A 711 26.34 15.04 -9.68
N LYS A 712 26.36 15.10 -11.02
CA LYS A 712 25.22 15.56 -11.82
C LYS A 712 23.91 14.78 -11.57
N PRO A 713 23.91 13.46 -11.31
CA PRO A 713 22.69 12.74 -10.93
C PRO A 713 22.00 13.31 -9.68
N LEU A 714 22.75 13.88 -8.74
CA LEU A 714 22.21 14.44 -7.49
C LEU A 714 21.33 15.68 -7.70
N VAL A 715 21.38 16.30 -8.88
CA VAL A 715 20.52 17.45 -9.24
C VAL A 715 19.03 17.10 -9.10
N ILE A 716 18.66 15.82 -9.24
CA ILE A 716 17.28 15.35 -9.04
C ILE A 716 16.74 15.62 -7.63
N LEU A 717 17.63 15.71 -6.62
CA LEU A 717 17.26 16.04 -5.24
C LEU A 717 16.99 17.53 -5.04
N PHE A 718 17.27 18.36 -6.05
CA PHE A 718 17.08 19.80 -6.04
C PHE A 718 16.11 20.24 -7.16
N PRO A 719 14.82 19.87 -7.08
CA PRO A 719 13.84 20.29 -8.07
C PRO A 719 13.79 21.83 -8.15
N LYS A 720 13.75 22.37 -9.36
CA LYS A 720 13.60 23.81 -9.65
C LYS A 720 12.21 24.07 -10.21
N PRO A 721 11.56 25.21 -9.87
CA PRO A 721 10.34 25.62 -10.55
C PRO A 721 10.65 25.84 -12.04
N ASN A 722 9.75 25.42 -12.93
CA ASN A 722 9.88 25.72 -14.36
C ASN A 722 9.93 27.24 -14.56
N ASN A 723 10.74 27.70 -15.52
CA ASN A 723 11.03 29.11 -15.80
C ASN A 723 9.83 29.94 -16.31
N SER A 724 8.59 29.47 -16.17
CA SER A 724 7.40 30.29 -16.41
C SER A 724 7.23 31.28 -15.27
N GLY A 725 7.31 32.58 -15.57
CA GLY A 725 7.35 33.71 -14.62
C GLY A 725 6.13 33.95 -13.71
N LEU A 726 5.34 32.93 -13.38
CA LEU A 726 4.25 33.00 -12.41
C LEU A 726 4.35 31.83 -11.43
N SER A 727 5.18 31.98 -10.38
CA SER A 727 5.10 31.10 -9.20
C SER A 727 4.52 31.87 -8.01
N SER A 728 3.32 31.46 -7.59
CA SER A 728 2.67 32.02 -6.40
C SER A 728 3.56 31.81 -5.15
N PRO A 729 3.44 32.66 -4.12
CA PRO A 729 4.15 32.46 -2.84
C PRO A 729 3.94 31.05 -2.26
N GLU A 730 2.74 30.48 -2.46
CA GLU A 730 2.37 29.13 -2.05
C GLU A 730 3.16 28.05 -2.80
N GLN A 731 3.28 28.14 -4.13
CA GLN A 731 4.09 27.21 -4.93
C GLN A 731 5.57 27.25 -4.53
N ARG A 732 6.12 28.44 -4.24
CA ARG A 732 7.51 28.56 -3.74
C ARG A 732 7.69 27.94 -2.36
N SER A 733 6.70 28.07 -1.47
CA SER A 733 6.69 27.37 -0.17
C SER A 733 6.67 25.85 -0.35
N LEU A 734 5.89 25.38 -1.33
CA LEU A 734 5.75 23.97 -1.66
C LEU A 734 7.04 23.32 -2.16
N PHE A 735 7.69 23.92 -3.16
CA PHE A 735 8.97 23.42 -3.69
C PHE A 735 10.07 23.39 -2.62
N ARG A 736 10.05 24.34 -1.67
CA ARG A 736 10.95 24.31 -0.51
C ARG A 736 10.69 23.09 0.39
N LYS A 737 9.42 22.75 0.66
CA LYS A 737 9.05 21.55 1.43
C LYS A 737 9.45 20.25 0.70
N LEU A 738 9.17 20.15 -0.60
CA LEU A 738 9.57 19.01 -1.43
C LEU A 738 11.09 18.80 -1.41
N ARG A 739 11.86 19.85 -1.70
CA ARG A 739 13.33 19.82 -1.68
C ARG A 739 13.85 19.42 -0.30
N LYS A 740 13.30 20.01 0.77
CA LYS A 740 13.67 19.66 2.15
C LYS A 740 13.44 18.17 2.42
N ASN A 741 12.29 17.62 2.04
CA ASN A 741 11.98 16.21 2.24
C ASN A 741 12.93 15.30 1.44
N LEU A 742 13.15 15.57 0.15
CA LEU A 742 14.07 14.78 -0.69
C LEU A 742 15.49 14.75 -0.10
N LEU A 743 16.01 15.89 0.34
CA LEU A 743 17.34 15.98 0.95
C LEU A 743 17.42 15.26 2.29
N LEU A 744 16.43 15.43 3.17
CA LEU A 744 16.42 14.77 4.47
C LEU A 744 16.32 13.25 4.34
N ILE A 745 15.41 12.76 3.49
CA ILE A 745 15.21 11.32 3.33
C ILE A 745 16.45 10.68 2.67
N ALA A 746 17.03 11.32 1.65
CA ALA A 746 18.27 10.84 1.01
C ALA A 746 19.45 10.86 1.99
N ALA A 747 19.57 11.89 2.83
CA ALA A 747 20.63 11.97 3.84
C ALA A 747 20.50 10.87 4.90
N ILE A 748 19.29 10.64 5.43
CA ILE A 748 19.03 9.58 6.41
C ILE A 748 19.30 8.20 5.82
N ASP A 749 18.83 7.95 4.59
CA ASP A 749 19.08 6.71 3.87
C ASP A 749 20.58 6.44 3.64
N THR A 750 21.32 7.47 3.22
CA THR A 750 22.78 7.40 3.02
C THR A 750 23.52 7.14 4.34
N LEU A 751 23.09 7.80 5.43
CA LEU A 751 23.69 7.64 6.76
C LEU A 751 23.44 6.24 7.32
N MET A 752 22.21 5.73 7.25
CA MET A 752 21.87 4.37 7.69
C MET A 752 22.63 3.33 6.88
N PHE A 753 22.70 3.48 5.56
CA PHE A 753 23.46 2.57 4.69
C PHE A 753 24.96 2.59 5.02
N GLY A 754 25.53 3.79 5.18
CA GLY A 754 26.95 3.96 5.53
C GLY A 754 27.30 3.31 6.87
N VAL A 755 26.47 3.52 7.89
CA VAL A 755 26.62 2.88 9.21
C VAL A 755 26.55 1.36 9.09
N ALA A 756 25.58 0.81 8.36
CA ALA A 756 25.46 -0.64 8.15
C ALA A 756 26.73 -1.24 7.49
N MET A 757 27.24 -0.59 6.44
CA MET A 757 28.45 -1.03 5.74
C MET A 757 29.72 -0.88 6.57
N GLY A 758 29.83 0.18 7.38
CA GLY A 758 30.98 0.40 8.26
C GLY A 758 31.03 -0.53 9.46
N THR A 759 29.88 -1.03 9.91
CA THR A 759 29.78 -1.83 11.15
C THR A 759 30.08 -3.31 10.93
N LEU A 760 29.71 -3.88 9.78
CA LEU A 760 29.73 -5.34 9.56
C LEU A 760 31.09 -5.98 9.89
N GLN A 761 32.19 -5.39 9.42
CA GLN A 761 33.55 -5.91 9.65
C GLN A 761 34.01 -5.70 11.09
N ILE A 762 33.67 -4.55 11.68
CA ILE A 762 34.10 -4.16 13.03
C ILE A 762 33.45 -5.05 14.08
N ILE A 763 32.19 -5.43 13.88
CA ILE A 763 31.52 -6.37 14.79
C ILE A 763 32.24 -7.72 14.83
N ILE A 764 32.69 -8.24 13.69
CA ILE A 764 33.40 -9.53 13.62
C ILE A 764 34.76 -9.41 14.33
N LEU A 765 35.55 -8.37 13.99
CA LEU A 765 36.86 -8.14 14.63
C LEU A 765 36.73 -7.88 16.15
N TYR A 766 35.70 -7.15 16.57
CA TYR A 766 35.42 -6.88 17.98
C TYR A 766 35.06 -8.16 18.73
N ALA A 767 34.19 -8.99 18.15
CA ALA A 767 33.77 -10.23 18.78
C ALA A 767 34.91 -11.25 18.89
N GLU A 768 35.79 -11.32 17.89
CA GLU A 768 36.99 -12.13 17.96
C GLU A 768 37.94 -11.63 19.05
N TYR A 769 38.18 -10.31 19.14
CA TYR A 769 39.10 -9.73 20.12
C TYR A 769 38.57 -9.81 21.57
N ILE A 770 37.29 -9.55 21.80
CA ILE A 770 36.71 -9.44 23.14
C ILE A 770 36.13 -10.76 23.65
N PHE A 771 35.47 -11.53 22.77
CA PHE A 771 34.78 -12.76 23.16
C PHE A 771 35.52 -14.02 22.70
N GLY A 772 36.60 -13.90 21.93
CA GLY A 772 37.34 -15.04 21.39
C GLY A 772 36.53 -15.84 20.37
N TRP A 773 35.55 -15.22 19.70
CA TRP A 773 34.70 -15.91 18.73
C TRP A 773 35.47 -16.27 17.46
N GLY A 774 35.37 -17.53 17.03
CA GLY A 774 35.92 -18.01 15.78
C GLY A 774 34.97 -17.82 14.59
N ASN A 775 35.26 -18.53 13.49
CA ASN A 775 34.45 -18.51 12.27
C ASN A 775 32.98 -18.91 12.54
N TYR A 776 32.78 -19.95 13.34
CA TYR A 776 31.46 -20.54 13.55
C TYR A 776 30.57 -19.64 14.43
N GLU A 777 31.08 -19.18 15.57
CA GLU A 777 30.36 -18.34 16.53
C GLU A 777 29.96 -17.00 15.89
N SER A 778 30.90 -16.37 15.17
CA SER A 778 30.64 -15.13 14.43
C SER A 778 29.60 -15.33 13.32
N SER A 779 29.62 -16.50 12.67
CA SER A 779 28.61 -16.86 11.67
C SER A 779 27.23 -17.09 12.27
N VAL A 780 27.14 -17.75 13.42
CA VAL A 780 25.88 -17.93 14.18
C VAL A 780 25.33 -16.58 14.60
N PHE A 781 26.16 -15.69 15.15
CA PHE A 781 25.76 -14.33 15.53
C PHE A 781 25.15 -13.57 14.34
N LEU A 782 25.84 -13.55 13.19
CA LEU A 782 25.37 -12.82 12.02
C LEU A 782 24.05 -13.43 11.50
N SER A 783 23.91 -14.75 11.57
CA SER A 783 22.71 -15.46 11.17
C SER A 783 21.52 -15.08 12.06
N VAL A 784 21.68 -15.11 13.38
CA VAL A 784 20.63 -14.71 14.35
C VAL A 784 20.18 -13.26 14.14
N ALA A 785 21.14 -12.34 13.99
CA ALA A 785 20.84 -10.93 13.76
C ALA A 785 20.02 -10.70 12.47
N ASN A 786 20.38 -11.41 11.38
CA ASN A 786 19.67 -11.26 10.11
C ASN A 786 18.35 -12.04 10.05
N CYS A 787 18.20 -13.15 10.78
CA CYS A 787 16.89 -13.79 10.98
C CYS A 787 15.86 -12.81 11.57
N GLY A 788 16.28 -12.00 12.55
CA GLY A 788 15.44 -10.92 13.09
C GLY A 788 15.04 -9.87 12.04
N ARG A 789 15.96 -9.51 11.12
CA ARG A 789 15.66 -8.59 10.00
C ARG A 789 14.67 -9.21 9.02
N VAL A 790 14.84 -10.48 8.67
CA VAL A 790 13.93 -11.23 7.79
C VAL A 790 12.52 -11.29 8.40
N PHE A 791 12.42 -11.65 9.69
CA PHE A 791 11.15 -11.62 10.42
C PHE A 791 10.53 -10.23 10.40
N THR A 792 11.32 -9.19 10.65
CA THR A 792 10.87 -7.80 10.62
C THR A 792 10.29 -7.42 9.25
N LEU A 793 10.96 -7.81 8.15
CA LEU A 793 10.55 -7.44 6.80
C LEU A 793 9.39 -8.28 6.24
N LEU A 794 9.32 -9.56 6.57
CA LEU A 794 8.29 -10.47 6.05
C LEU A 794 7.04 -10.55 6.93
N VAL A 795 7.16 -10.27 8.23
CA VAL A 795 6.06 -10.38 9.19
C VAL A 795 5.68 -9.00 9.73
N VAL A 796 6.62 -8.30 10.38
CA VAL A 796 6.31 -7.07 11.12
C VAL A 796 5.89 -5.93 10.18
N LEU A 797 6.67 -5.63 9.15
CA LEU A 797 6.40 -4.53 8.22
C LEU A 797 5.07 -4.74 7.45
N PRO A 798 4.76 -5.93 6.89
CA PRO A 798 3.46 -6.18 6.28
C PRO A 798 2.30 -6.15 7.29
N ALA A 799 2.49 -6.66 8.51
CA ALA A 799 1.45 -6.60 9.56
C ALA A 799 1.13 -5.15 9.96
N ILE A 800 2.15 -4.32 10.21
CA ILE A 800 1.99 -2.88 10.48
C ILE A 800 1.29 -2.21 9.29
N THR A 801 1.75 -2.47 8.07
CA THR A 801 1.15 -1.88 6.88
C THR A 801 -0.32 -2.27 6.73
N ARG A 802 -0.67 -3.54 6.94
CA ARG A 802 -2.06 -4.03 6.85
C ARG A 802 -2.95 -3.50 7.98
N LEU A 803 -2.42 -3.38 9.19
CA LEU A 803 -3.15 -2.88 10.36
C LEU A 803 -3.49 -1.39 10.24
N PHE A 804 -2.55 -0.59 9.72
CA PHE A 804 -2.72 0.87 9.63
C PHE A 804 -3.26 1.36 8.27
N ARG A 805 -2.96 0.69 7.15
CA ARG A 805 -3.44 1.07 5.80
C ARG A 805 -4.57 0.19 5.26
N GLY A 806 -4.90 -0.93 5.89
CA GLY A 806 -5.89 -1.90 5.37
C GLY A 806 -5.40 -2.67 4.14
N PRO A 807 -6.26 -3.49 3.50
CA PRO A 807 -5.96 -4.11 2.21
C PRO A 807 -5.76 -3.03 1.12
N GLN A 808 -4.65 -3.12 0.40
CA GLN A 808 -4.14 -2.09 -0.52
C GLN A 808 -5.13 -1.80 -1.67
N GLN A 809 -5.78 -0.63 -1.64
CA GLN A 809 -6.65 -0.13 -2.73
C GLN A 809 -5.82 0.38 -3.91
N ARG A 810 -6.31 0.13 -5.14
CA ARG A 810 -5.59 0.29 -6.41
C ARG A 810 -5.33 1.73 -6.88
N THR A 811 -5.79 2.76 -6.18
CA THR A 811 -5.74 4.15 -6.67
C THR A 811 -5.64 5.15 -5.53
N GLN A 812 -4.46 5.33 -4.93
CA GLN A 812 -4.18 6.53 -4.13
C GLN A 812 -3.31 7.51 -4.93
N PRO A 813 -3.65 8.81 -4.96
CA PRO A 813 -2.78 9.81 -5.56
C PRO A 813 -1.45 9.89 -4.80
N ASN A 814 -0.33 9.98 -5.52
CA ASN A 814 1.03 10.05 -4.96
C ASN A 814 1.25 11.37 -4.20
N SER A 815 0.93 11.40 -2.89
CA SER A 815 1.11 12.59 -2.05
C SER A 815 2.51 12.72 -1.41
N GLY A 816 3.49 11.90 -1.80
CA GLY A 816 4.79 11.79 -1.12
C GLY A 816 4.76 10.90 0.12
N SER A 817 5.70 11.08 1.06
CA SER A 817 5.73 10.34 2.34
C SER A 817 4.47 10.60 3.15
N ASP A 818 3.79 9.54 3.57
CA ASP A 818 2.71 9.64 4.54
C ASP A 818 3.22 9.54 5.98
N TRP A 819 2.31 9.72 6.94
CA TRP A 819 2.65 9.65 8.36
C TRP A 819 3.19 8.27 8.77
N LEU A 820 2.69 7.19 8.16
CA LEU A 820 3.12 5.83 8.50
C LEU A 820 4.55 5.57 8.02
N ASP A 821 4.91 6.02 6.82
CA ASP A 821 6.28 5.97 6.31
C ASP A 821 7.24 6.66 7.28
N ILE A 822 6.88 7.87 7.74
CA ILE A 822 7.69 8.64 8.69
C ILE A 822 7.80 7.93 10.04
N LEU A 823 6.72 7.35 10.55
CA LEU A 823 6.74 6.58 11.79
C LEU A 823 7.63 5.35 11.68
N CYS A 824 7.51 4.57 10.60
CA CYS A 824 8.36 3.40 10.35
C CYS A 824 9.85 3.79 10.26
N ILE A 825 10.18 4.91 9.59
CA ILE A 825 11.55 5.44 9.55
C ILE A 825 12.06 5.75 10.96
N ARG A 826 11.25 6.44 11.79
CA ARG A 826 11.64 6.82 13.15
C ARG A 826 11.82 5.62 14.07
N LEU A 827 10.89 4.66 14.02
CA LEU A 827 10.99 3.43 14.81
C LEU A 827 12.21 2.61 14.39
N ALA A 828 12.49 2.52 13.09
CA ALA A 828 13.67 1.83 12.59
C ALA A 828 14.97 2.44 13.15
N ILE A 829 15.11 3.78 13.05
CA ILE A 829 16.27 4.49 13.60
C ILE A 829 16.39 4.31 15.12
N LEU A 830 15.27 4.30 15.85
CA LEU A 830 15.25 4.07 17.29
C LEU A 830 15.77 2.67 17.65
N PHE A 831 15.31 1.63 16.96
CA PHE A 831 15.77 0.26 17.20
C PHE A 831 17.25 0.08 16.87
N ASP A 832 17.72 0.67 15.76
CA ASP A 832 19.15 0.71 15.45
C ASP A 832 19.93 1.45 16.55
N LEU A 833 19.49 2.65 16.98
CA LEU A 833 20.15 3.41 18.05
C LEU A 833 20.25 2.59 19.33
N LEU A 834 19.17 1.96 19.78
CA LEU A 834 19.14 1.13 20.99
C LEU A 834 20.07 -0.08 20.86
N GLY A 835 20.08 -0.75 19.72
CA GLY A 835 20.97 -1.90 19.49
C GLY A 835 22.45 -1.51 19.49
N TYR A 836 22.81 -0.36 18.91
CA TYR A 836 24.20 0.10 18.90
C TYR A 836 24.68 0.65 20.25
N ILE A 837 23.78 1.27 21.04
CA ILE A 837 24.05 1.55 22.45
C ILE A 837 24.29 0.23 23.19
N GLY A 838 23.47 -0.78 22.94
CA GLY A 838 23.63 -2.13 23.49
C GLY A 838 25.00 -2.75 23.18
N TYR A 839 25.48 -2.64 21.93
CA TYR A 839 26.85 -3.07 21.58
C TYR A 839 27.92 -2.36 22.42
N SER A 840 27.79 -1.04 22.60
CA SER A 840 28.77 -0.26 23.37
C SER A 840 28.80 -0.61 24.87
N LEU A 841 27.70 -1.12 25.41
CA LEU A 841 27.56 -1.51 26.82
C LEU A 841 27.75 -3.01 27.06
N SER A 842 27.97 -3.79 26.00
CA SER A 842 28.06 -5.24 26.12
C SER A 842 29.36 -5.69 26.80
N GLY A 843 29.22 -6.49 27.85
CA GLY A 843 30.33 -7.18 28.53
C GLY A 843 30.37 -8.68 28.27
N SER A 844 29.37 -9.23 27.58
CA SER A 844 29.28 -10.67 27.27
C SER A 844 28.66 -10.91 25.90
N GLY A 845 29.01 -12.03 25.28
CA GLY A 845 28.52 -12.40 23.94
C GLY A 845 26.99 -12.51 23.86
N GLY A 846 26.31 -12.93 24.94
CA GLY A 846 24.85 -13.01 24.98
C GLY A 846 24.16 -11.65 24.89
N VAL A 847 24.66 -10.65 25.64
CA VAL A 847 24.15 -9.26 25.57
C VAL A 847 24.44 -8.65 24.20
N PHE A 848 25.58 -9.01 23.60
CA PHE A 848 25.93 -8.60 22.25
C PHE A 848 24.97 -9.16 21.19
N ILE A 849 24.61 -10.45 21.27
CA ILE A 849 23.58 -11.08 20.41
C ILE A 849 22.21 -10.40 20.61
N LEU A 850 21.80 -10.17 21.86
CA LEU A 850 20.53 -9.51 22.16
C LEU A 850 20.46 -8.10 21.54
N SER A 851 21.56 -7.35 21.64
CA SER A 851 21.69 -6.02 21.04
C SER A 851 21.54 -6.06 19.51
N ALA A 852 22.08 -7.11 18.87
CA ALA A 852 21.89 -7.35 17.44
C ALA A 852 20.44 -7.67 17.06
N VAL A 853 19.74 -8.46 17.88
CA VAL A 853 18.31 -8.75 17.69
C VAL A 853 17.48 -7.47 17.81
N VAL A 854 17.79 -6.59 18.77
CA VAL A 854 17.12 -5.28 18.89
C VAL A 854 17.38 -4.42 17.64
N ALA A 855 18.64 -4.29 17.21
CA ALA A 855 19.00 -3.56 15.98
C ALA A 855 18.33 -4.16 14.73
N SER A 856 18.02 -5.46 14.72
CA SER A 856 17.40 -6.12 13.56
C SER A 856 16.02 -5.55 13.18
N PHE A 857 15.27 -5.01 14.16
CA PHE A 857 14.01 -4.32 13.90
C PHE A 857 14.20 -3.01 13.13
N GLY A 858 15.40 -2.41 13.17
CA GLY A 858 15.83 -1.30 12.31
C GLY A 858 15.85 -1.64 10.82
N GLY A 859 15.86 -2.94 10.45
CA GLY A 859 15.91 -3.40 9.07
C GLY A 859 14.76 -2.91 8.17
N MET A 860 13.62 -2.51 8.74
CA MET A 860 12.50 -1.93 7.95
C MET A 860 12.76 -0.49 7.48
N GLY A 861 13.79 0.19 8.00
CA GLY A 861 14.09 1.58 7.67
C GLY A 861 14.47 1.78 6.21
N SER A 862 15.41 0.97 5.70
CA SER A 862 15.92 1.09 4.33
C SER A 862 14.84 0.97 3.23
N PRO A 863 14.00 -0.10 3.19
CA PRO A 863 12.95 -0.19 2.17
C PRO A 863 11.89 0.93 2.32
N THR A 864 11.62 1.39 3.55
CA THR A 864 10.69 2.50 3.79
C THR A 864 11.26 3.83 3.27
N LEU A 865 12.55 4.11 3.50
CA LEU A 865 13.24 5.31 2.99
C LEU A 865 13.27 5.34 1.47
N GLN A 866 13.66 4.23 0.83
CA GLN A 866 13.69 4.11 -0.63
C GLN A 866 12.30 4.29 -1.24
N SER A 867 11.29 3.59 -0.71
CA SER A 867 9.89 3.80 -1.10
C SER A 867 9.47 5.26 -0.97
N SER A 868 9.74 5.85 0.19
CA SER A 868 9.40 7.23 0.54
C SER A 868 10.01 8.24 -0.45
N LEU A 869 11.28 8.06 -0.84
CA LEU A 869 11.93 8.85 -1.89
C LEU A 869 11.19 8.76 -3.23
N THR A 870 10.86 7.54 -3.66
CA THR A 870 10.19 7.35 -4.96
C THR A 870 8.78 7.94 -5.01
N LYS A 871 8.10 8.12 -3.87
CA LYS A 871 6.77 8.76 -3.80
C LYS A 871 6.80 10.28 -4.03
N HIS A 872 7.96 10.93 -3.88
CA HIS A 872 8.11 12.38 -4.06
C HIS A 872 8.48 12.80 -5.49
N VAL A 873 8.66 11.84 -6.39
CA VAL A 873 9.16 12.08 -7.74
C VAL A 873 8.24 11.39 -8.75
N PRO A 874 7.89 12.02 -9.89
CA PRO A 874 7.06 11.40 -10.91
C PRO A 874 7.62 10.05 -11.38
N PRO A 875 6.77 9.10 -11.81
CA PRO A 875 7.23 7.77 -12.22
C PRO A 875 8.26 7.77 -13.35
N SER A 876 8.23 8.78 -14.23
CA SER A 876 9.19 8.97 -15.32
C SER A 876 10.61 9.31 -14.85
N GLN A 877 10.78 9.73 -13.59
CA GLN A 877 12.05 10.15 -13.00
C GLN A 877 12.55 9.21 -11.89
N THR A 878 11.80 8.13 -11.57
CA THR A 878 12.18 7.17 -10.52
C THR A 878 13.55 6.53 -10.75
N GLY A 879 13.86 6.09 -11.98
CA GLY A 879 15.16 5.49 -12.29
C GLY A 879 16.33 6.46 -12.07
N ARG A 880 16.15 7.74 -12.40
CA ARG A 880 17.16 8.78 -12.15
C ARG A 880 17.37 9.03 -10.66
N LEU A 881 16.31 8.98 -9.86
CA LEU A 881 16.39 9.11 -8.40
C LEU A 881 17.13 7.91 -7.79
N LEU A 882 16.80 6.68 -8.19
CA LEU A 882 17.48 5.46 -7.73
C LEU A 882 18.96 5.41 -8.16
N GLY A 883 19.29 5.97 -9.33
CA GLY A 883 20.67 6.17 -9.75
C GLY A 883 21.42 7.18 -8.86
N ALA A 884 20.76 8.26 -8.45
CA ALA A 884 21.32 9.26 -7.54
C ALA A 884 21.55 8.71 -6.13
N THR A 885 20.60 7.94 -5.59
CA THR A 885 20.78 7.26 -4.29
C THR A 885 21.89 6.21 -4.35
N GLY A 886 22.01 5.47 -5.47
CA GLY A 886 23.11 4.53 -5.69
C GLY A 886 24.50 5.19 -5.63
N LEU A 887 24.65 6.41 -6.19
CA LEU A 887 25.87 7.19 -6.05
C LEU A 887 26.14 7.58 -4.58
N LEU A 888 25.11 8.03 -3.85
CA LEU A 888 25.25 8.36 -2.42
C LEU A 888 25.66 7.14 -1.59
N HIS A 889 25.08 5.97 -1.85
CA HIS A 889 25.47 4.71 -1.19
C HIS A 889 26.90 4.29 -1.51
N ALA A 890 27.33 4.43 -2.75
CA ALA A 890 28.72 4.15 -3.13
C ALA A 890 29.70 5.08 -2.39
N LEU A 891 29.39 6.36 -2.25
CA LEU A 891 30.19 7.31 -1.47
C LEU A 891 30.17 6.97 0.03
N ALA A 892 29.00 6.62 0.58
CA ALA A 892 28.88 6.20 1.98
C ALA A 892 29.71 4.94 2.27
N ARG A 893 29.76 3.98 1.34
CA ARG A 893 30.61 2.79 1.43
C ARG A 893 32.11 3.12 1.45
N VAL A 894 32.52 4.27 0.93
CA VAL A 894 33.91 4.74 1.03
C VAL A 894 34.13 5.45 2.36
N VAL A 895 33.30 6.44 2.67
CA VAL A 895 33.51 7.35 3.81
C VAL A 895 33.29 6.65 5.16
N SER A 896 32.20 5.89 5.31
CA SER A 896 31.83 5.31 6.60
C SER A 896 32.82 4.26 7.10
N PRO A 897 33.23 3.24 6.32
CA PRO A 897 34.25 2.29 6.77
C PRO A 897 35.59 2.95 7.10
N VAL A 898 36.00 4.00 6.37
CA VAL A 898 37.23 4.76 6.69
C VAL A 898 37.17 5.33 8.09
N ILE A 899 36.09 6.06 8.41
CA ILE A 899 35.92 6.69 9.71
C ILE A 899 35.92 5.63 10.81
N PHE A 900 35.08 4.60 10.68
CA PHE A 900 34.88 3.64 11.77
C PHE A 900 36.05 2.66 11.94
N ASN A 901 36.69 2.20 10.85
CA ASN A 901 37.88 1.34 10.97
C ASN A 901 39.07 2.10 11.54
N LEU A 902 39.27 3.38 11.18
CA LEU A 902 40.35 4.18 11.76
C LEU A 902 40.11 4.41 13.26
N ILE A 903 38.87 4.69 13.67
CA ILE A 903 38.51 4.79 15.09
C ILE A 903 38.83 3.47 15.79
N TYR A 904 38.34 2.33 15.28
CA TYR A 904 38.61 1.03 15.89
C TYR A 904 40.11 0.71 15.95
N SER A 905 40.84 0.90 14.85
CA SER A 905 42.29 0.70 14.78
C SER A 905 43.06 1.55 15.80
N ALA A 906 42.62 2.79 16.04
CA ALA A 906 43.24 3.69 17.01
C ALA A 906 42.85 3.36 18.47
N THR A 907 41.67 2.78 18.72
CA THR A 907 41.14 2.58 20.07
C THR A 907 41.11 1.14 20.56
N VAL A 908 41.32 0.13 19.70
CA VAL A 908 41.15 -1.30 20.05
C VAL A 908 41.92 -1.72 21.31
N GLY A 909 43.11 -1.16 21.53
CA GLY A 909 43.94 -1.47 22.70
C GLY A 909 43.59 -0.71 23.99
N LYS A 910 42.71 0.31 23.94
CA LYS A 910 42.36 1.16 25.10
C LYS A 910 40.87 1.18 25.39
N PHE A 911 40.06 1.42 24.36
CA PHE A 911 38.60 1.48 24.45
C PHE A 911 37.97 0.96 23.13
N PRO A 912 37.92 -0.38 22.94
CA PRO A 912 37.42 -0.98 21.71
C PRO A 912 35.94 -0.68 21.43
N GLN A 913 35.14 -0.38 22.46
CA GLN A 913 33.73 0.01 22.34
C GLN A 913 33.52 1.42 21.77
N ALA A 914 34.57 2.26 21.69
CA ALA A 914 34.47 3.65 21.20
C ALA A 914 33.77 3.76 19.85
N VAL A 915 34.01 2.79 18.96
CA VAL A 915 33.42 2.77 17.62
C VAL A 915 31.90 2.63 17.66
N PHE A 916 31.35 1.82 18.57
CA PHE A 916 29.90 1.65 18.71
C PHE A 916 29.23 2.92 19.25
N VAL A 917 29.93 3.69 20.09
CA VAL A 917 29.45 5.02 20.54
C VAL A 917 29.36 5.99 19.36
N CYS A 918 30.37 6.01 18.47
CA CYS A 918 30.34 6.82 17.25
C CYS A 918 29.26 6.36 16.26
N LEU A 919 29.00 5.06 16.16
CA LEU A 919 27.93 4.53 15.31
C LEU A 919 26.54 4.89 15.86
N ALA A 920 26.36 4.80 17.18
CA ALA A 920 25.14 5.23 17.86
C ALA A 920 24.89 6.74 17.68
N SER A 921 25.92 7.59 17.73
CA SER A 921 25.75 9.02 17.46
C SER A 921 25.32 9.32 16.02
N GLY A 922 25.72 8.48 15.05
CA GLY A 922 25.20 8.48 13.69
C GLY A 922 23.69 8.26 13.63
N PHE A 923 23.18 7.23 14.32
CA PHE A 923 21.72 7.02 14.40
C PHE A 923 20.99 8.10 15.19
N ALA A 924 21.60 8.67 16.23
CA ALA A 924 21.03 9.81 16.95
C ALA A 924 20.86 11.02 16.02
N LEU A 925 21.87 11.31 15.19
CA LEU A 925 21.78 12.36 14.16
C LEU A 925 20.69 12.05 13.13
N ALA A 926 20.60 10.81 12.63
CA ALA A 926 19.51 10.39 11.75
C ALA A 926 18.13 10.62 12.40
N GLY A 927 18.01 10.30 13.69
CA GLY A 927 16.82 10.50 14.49
C GLY A 927 16.43 11.97 14.54
N ILE A 928 17.36 12.87 14.84
CA ILE A 928 17.15 14.33 14.83
C ILE A 928 16.70 14.80 13.45
N LEU A 929 17.38 14.39 12.38
CA LEU A 929 17.02 14.76 11.00
C LEU A 929 15.60 14.31 10.63
N SER A 930 15.18 13.13 11.09
CA SER A 930 13.86 12.56 10.79
C SER A 930 12.69 13.37 11.37
N TRP A 931 12.92 14.18 12.40
CA TRP A 931 11.89 15.09 12.96
C TRP A 931 11.54 16.24 12.02
N PHE A 932 12.45 16.60 11.11
CA PHE A 932 12.26 17.69 10.16
C PHE A 932 11.55 17.27 8.87
N ILE A 933 11.29 15.97 8.67
CA ILE A 933 10.52 15.45 7.54
C ILE A 933 9.04 15.83 7.72
N SER A 934 8.44 16.45 6.70
CA SER A 934 7.03 16.83 6.72
C SER A 934 6.16 15.79 6.00
N PRO A 935 5.00 15.40 6.55
CA PRO A 935 4.05 14.53 5.86
C PRO A 935 3.44 15.26 4.63
N LYS A 936 3.16 14.50 3.56
CA LYS A 936 2.55 14.97 2.30
C LYS A 936 3.34 16.06 1.57
N GLY A 937 4.44 15.68 0.92
CA GLY A 937 5.39 16.60 0.28
C GLY A 937 5.32 16.70 -1.25
N CYS A 938 4.46 15.92 -1.91
CA CYS A 938 4.36 15.89 -3.38
C CYS A 938 3.08 16.58 -3.87
N TYR A 939 3.18 17.36 -4.94
CA TYR A 939 2.04 17.79 -5.75
C TYR A 939 2.36 17.47 -7.22
N ILE A 940 1.38 16.89 -7.91
CA ILE A 940 1.37 16.71 -9.37
C ILE A 940 1.24 18.09 -10.01
#